data_AF-D2U1Y8-F1
#
_entry.id   AF-D2U1Y8-F1
#
_cell.length_a   1.000
_cell.length_b   1.000
_cell.length_c   1.000
_cell.angle_alpha   90.00
_cell.angle_beta   90.00
_cell.angle_gamma   90.00
#
_symmetry.space_group_name_H-M   'P 1'
#
loop_
_entity.id
_entity.type
_entity.pdbx_description
1 polymer ?
#
loop_
_entity_poly.entity_id
_entity_poly.type
_entity_poly.pdbx_seq_one_letter_code
_entity_poly.pdbx_strand_id
1 'polypeptide(L)'
;MSPLFYGSYVLAGVFNIASIVLDSIELAHAQNDLQRAVFSAQLGVDITNLVVVGTGIGASMLGATTVATFTGALSVPLLGIEIGITALAEAFGNVTHNVQIVGNYFADIDLAYQEGGYRRITKKIADSDAVITIMQPIPGAVITELNLRHNTLTYDSQYLYRNDPTYSSGSGHSNYFLFWPNRGVNRDKSQAINIRQGLGYQSSQSNFKPGDDVLILPGTPITYLDYAYMILPFVTTRDDRGFALLRKLEEDGRFDFDFYAFPGERAIYRLIPNYVATPIKVILDDRDRDLVLPILPVEFQRYISYQLIGGEGEYRISLTKGVSITLQSNHANTRWLLDARYLKLGTSMQVSEEGNYLNIDNVIVTLPKNASRITVINKQGTFVFDEKSKQMHIIHMDAMHFNNSNSLDEYLKMLANIQDHSTPFVIIDHYQPDNAVGQVGRAYYEIARSRIIYTNRPDAAEFLSQAMLAKVDGDKAWFYRDTAIWQVEISTGQLLRQYLPFSFPVVNDAAIRSYTIQGNGKLLFVIEQNGMRCVYIVEDAALKLVAINGSKDLLTLLNRIKQLVDFAGQNKNPRLLLSESNQFDASPSLNIDHLDKHVSSATLIPSRLAEIVYLSGYKDGQEQHYWLITKGKYVNNVIRLNLVAQSERDAQPHTDMVIANQTQLSAPLSEFILVATTVGESTGYYFYNPQTHALYFQPDNGLSNSQAQLVASNIQSLFPINNKLFCQQEGGIFSLLDNQGKNVLLGVSQDWLRQHSDDVILDLNKLIDAMPNSADYLMLQGLQDREGNPVRAWYDSKAGRIVQGGSSLNANHDLVYLGLSEDRQEALIYDNDEQQQYRFLQPANVTLTPSESGLLISDIPTDPLWATFA
;
A
#
# COMPACT_ATOMS: atom_id res chain seq x y z
N MET A 1 -44.83 23.61 -10.63
CA MET A 1 -45.53 22.93 -9.52
C MET A 1 -44.63 21.80 -9.03
N SER A 2 -44.36 21.75 -7.73
CA SER A 2 -43.86 20.55 -7.02
C SER A 2 -45.08 19.71 -6.56
N PRO A 3 -44.94 18.58 -5.83
CA PRO A 3 -43.76 17.75 -5.51
C PRO A 3 -43.93 16.31 -6.13
N LEU A 4 -43.34 15.16 -5.74
CA LEU A 4 -42.61 14.67 -4.55
C LEU A 4 -41.46 13.68 -4.90
N PHE A 5 -40.62 13.48 -3.89
CA PHE A 5 -39.79 12.32 -3.49
C PHE A 5 -40.33 10.89 -3.77
N TYR A 6 -39.56 9.78 -3.61
CA TYR A 6 -38.22 9.56 -3.00
C TYR A 6 -37.51 8.34 -3.63
N GLY A 7 -36.17 8.35 -3.67
CA GLY A 7 -35.35 7.12 -3.52
C GLY A 7 -34.72 6.53 -4.79
N SER A 8 -33.45 6.86 -5.04
CA SER A 8 -32.58 6.10 -5.93
C SER A 8 -31.12 6.21 -5.49
N TYR A 9 -30.35 5.13 -5.72
CA TYR A 9 -28.89 5.11 -5.59
C TYR A 9 -28.27 5.97 -6.71
N VAL A 10 -27.06 6.50 -6.48
CA VAL A 10 -26.23 7.11 -7.52
C VAL A 10 -24.79 6.64 -7.33
N LEU A 11 -24.31 5.82 -8.26
CA LEU A 11 -22.95 5.98 -8.75
C LEU A 11 -22.96 6.92 -9.95
N ALA A 12 -21.88 7.68 -10.11
CA ALA A 12 -21.55 8.38 -11.34
C ALA A 12 -20.02 8.55 -11.37
N GLY A 13 -19.36 7.96 -12.37
CA GLY A 13 -17.91 7.88 -12.46
C GLY A 13 -17.38 8.01 -13.89
N VAL A 14 -17.97 8.92 -14.68
CA VAL A 14 -17.53 9.22 -16.05
C VAL A 14 -17.58 10.74 -16.26
N PHE A 15 -16.44 11.33 -16.62
CA PHE A 15 -16.35 12.71 -17.13
C PHE A 15 -16.50 12.73 -18.65
N ASN A 16 -16.85 13.90 -19.21
CA ASN A 16 -16.80 14.15 -20.64
C ASN A 16 -16.42 15.63 -20.89
N ILE A 17 -15.70 15.92 -21.97
CA ILE A 17 -14.90 17.16 -22.12
C ILE A 17 -15.61 18.19 -23.01
N ALA A 18 -15.73 19.46 -22.55
CA ALA A 18 -16.08 20.59 -23.43
C ALA A 18 -15.71 22.00 -22.88
N SER A 19 -14.61 22.56 -23.41
CA SER A 19 -14.43 23.97 -23.83
C SER A 19 -14.57 25.17 -22.87
N ILE A 20 -13.55 26.05 -22.97
CA ILE A 20 -13.43 27.39 -22.37
C ILE A 20 -14.34 28.42 -23.07
N VAL A 21 -14.87 29.42 -22.35
CA VAL A 21 -14.94 30.88 -22.67
C VAL A 21 -16.08 31.57 -21.89
N LEU A 22 -15.74 32.28 -20.81
CA LEU A 22 -16.27 33.59 -20.36
C LEU A 22 -15.97 33.81 -18.86
N ASP A 23 -15.08 34.76 -18.55
CA ASP A 23 -15.04 35.54 -17.29
C ASP A 23 -14.02 36.71 -17.34
N SER A 24 -13.33 36.89 -18.47
CA SER A 24 -12.29 37.90 -18.70
C SER A 24 -12.79 39.36 -18.82
N ILE A 25 -13.93 39.71 -18.19
CA ILE A 25 -14.58 41.03 -18.32
C ILE A 25 -14.78 41.75 -16.96
N GLU A 26 -14.93 41.06 -15.83
CA GLU A 26 -15.12 41.75 -14.53
C GLU A 26 -13.82 42.27 -13.89
N LEU A 27 -12.64 41.88 -14.41
CA LEU A 27 -11.34 42.32 -13.89
C LEU A 27 -11.07 43.84 -14.07
N ALA A 28 -11.87 44.54 -14.89
CA ALA A 28 -11.65 45.93 -15.28
C ALA A 28 -12.06 47.01 -14.27
N HIS A 29 -12.75 46.66 -13.17
CA HIS A 29 -13.36 47.64 -12.25
C HIS A 29 -12.95 47.56 -10.77
N ALA A 30 -12.05 46.66 -10.37
CA ALA A 30 -11.56 46.57 -9.00
C ALA A 30 -10.58 47.74 -8.67
N GLN A 31 -10.95 48.61 -7.72
CA GLN A 31 -10.22 49.85 -7.40
C GLN A 31 -9.19 49.75 -6.25
N ASN A 32 -8.89 48.56 -5.72
CA ASN A 32 -8.00 48.43 -4.56
C ASN A 32 -6.98 47.29 -4.71
N ASP A 33 -5.73 47.55 -4.32
CA ASP A 33 -4.57 46.67 -4.51
C ASP A 33 -4.72 45.33 -3.77
N LEU A 34 -5.35 45.35 -2.59
CA LEU A 34 -5.65 44.14 -1.81
C LEU A 34 -6.65 43.21 -2.53
N GLN A 35 -7.62 43.77 -3.26
CA GLN A 35 -8.54 42.99 -4.11
C GLN A 35 -7.86 42.48 -5.38
N ARG A 36 -6.93 43.27 -5.97
CA ARG A 36 -6.19 42.89 -7.17
C ARG A 36 -5.32 41.63 -6.94
N ALA A 37 -4.82 41.42 -5.73
CA ALA A 37 -4.14 40.19 -5.34
C ALA A 37 -5.06 38.95 -5.32
N VAL A 38 -6.32 39.11 -4.88
CA VAL A 38 -7.31 38.02 -4.79
C VAL A 38 -7.66 37.47 -6.17
N PHE A 39 -7.98 38.34 -7.13
CA PHE A 39 -8.36 37.92 -8.49
C PHE A 39 -7.20 37.30 -9.29
N SER A 40 -5.94 37.60 -8.95
CA SER A 40 -4.78 36.96 -9.59
C SER A 40 -4.52 35.51 -9.16
N ALA A 41 -5.25 34.99 -8.17
CA ALA A 41 -5.06 33.64 -7.61
C ALA A 41 -6.05 32.58 -8.14
N GLN A 42 -6.92 32.92 -9.10
CA GLN A 42 -7.98 32.05 -9.62
C GLN A 42 -7.73 31.55 -11.06
N LEU A 43 -6.47 31.25 -11.41
CA LEU A 43 -6.14 30.65 -12.71
C LEU A 43 -5.29 29.37 -12.57
N GLY A 44 -5.72 28.31 -13.24
CA GLY A 44 -4.89 27.16 -13.62
C GLY A 44 -4.73 26.06 -12.56
N VAL A 45 -5.59 25.04 -12.63
CA VAL A 45 -5.19 23.65 -12.31
C VAL A 45 -5.80 22.70 -13.34
N ASP A 46 -5.00 22.23 -14.29
CA ASP A 46 -5.40 21.13 -15.18
C ASP A 46 -5.27 19.80 -14.40
N ILE A 47 -6.40 19.17 -14.07
CA ILE A 47 -6.45 17.96 -13.22
C ILE A 47 -6.95 16.75 -14.02
N THR A 48 -6.06 16.11 -14.76
CA THR A 48 -6.36 14.85 -15.48
C THR A 48 -5.37 13.71 -15.22
N ASN A 49 -4.16 13.98 -14.73
CA ASN A 49 -3.00 13.10 -15.02
C ASN A 49 -2.55 12.18 -13.87
N LEU A 50 -3.05 12.32 -12.63
CA LEU A 50 -2.54 11.48 -11.53
C LEU A 50 -3.16 10.09 -11.50
N VAL A 51 -2.51 9.18 -12.23
CA VAL A 51 -2.74 7.74 -12.14
C VAL A 51 -1.96 7.14 -10.99
N VAL A 52 -2.63 6.26 -10.25
CA VAL A 52 -2.12 5.45 -9.12
C VAL A 52 -0.73 4.86 -9.41
N VAL A 53 0.27 5.24 -8.62
CA VAL A 53 1.58 4.55 -8.56
C VAL A 53 1.45 3.31 -7.67
N GLY A 54 0.77 2.29 -8.19
CA GLY A 54 0.53 1.03 -7.48
C GLY A 54 0.70 -0.16 -8.42
N THR A 55 1.54 -1.12 -8.04
CA THR A 55 1.79 -2.38 -8.76
C THR A 55 2.31 -2.24 -10.21
N GLY A 56 3.39 -1.47 -10.41
CA GLY A 56 4.20 -1.51 -11.64
C GLY A 56 5.56 -2.17 -11.40
N ILE A 57 5.78 -3.36 -11.99
CA ILE A 57 7.08 -4.07 -12.09
C ILE A 57 7.71 -4.52 -10.76
N GLY A 58 7.40 -5.77 -10.36
CA GLY A 58 8.17 -6.54 -9.37
C GLY A 58 7.81 -6.27 -7.89
N ALA A 59 7.88 -7.33 -7.08
CA ALA A 59 7.49 -7.28 -5.65
C ALA A 59 8.56 -6.67 -4.71
N SER A 60 9.53 -5.92 -5.25
CA SER A 60 10.69 -5.38 -4.53
C SER A 60 10.67 -3.86 -4.35
N MET A 61 9.73 -3.15 -4.97
CA MET A 61 9.67 -1.68 -4.97
C MET A 61 8.56 -1.18 -4.05
N LEU A 62 8.90 -1.00 -2.77
CA LEU A 62 8.01 -0.58 -1.67
C LEU A 62 6.77 -1.48 -1.50
N GLY A 63 6.91 -2.54 -0.69
CA GLY A 63 5.81 -3.46 -0.36
C GLY A 63 4.60 -2.75 0.27
N ALA A 64 3.63 -2.39 -0.57
CA ALA A 64 2.35 -1.80 -0.18
C ALA A 64 1.33 -1.90 -1.34
N THR A 65 0.25 -2.64 -1.14
CA THR A 65 -0.94 -2.49 -1.98
C THR A 65 -1.75 -1.29 -1.48
N THR A 66 -1.64 -0.14 -2.13
CA THR A 66 -2.51 1.01 -1.82
C THR A 66 -2.90 1.73 -3.11
N VAL A 67 -4.21 1.84 -3.34
CA VAL A 67 -4.79 2.60 -4.46
C VAL A 67 -5.12 3.98 -3.92
N ALA A 68 -4.28 4.96 -4.23
CA ALA A 68 -4.50 6.36 -3.89
C ALA A 68 -4.53 7.21 -5.17
N THR A 69 -5.73 7.41 -5.72
CA THR A 69 -5.96 8.52 -6.66
C THR A 69 -5.99 9.80 -5.84
N PHE A 70 -4.84 10.46 -5.70
CA PHE A 70 -4.80 11.85 -5.28
C PHE A 70 -5.36 12.71 -6.43
N THR A 71 -6.68 12.83 -6.48
CA THR A 71 -7.35 13.90 -7.23
C THR A 71 -6.77 15.23 -6.73
N GLY A 72 -6.46 16.16 -7.63
CA GLY A 72 -5.72 17.39 -7.31
C GLY A 72 -6.46 18.41 -6.45
N ALA A 73 -7.49 17.99 -5.71
CA ALA A 73 -8.52 18.79 -5.07
C ALA A 73 -8.14 19.40 -3.70
N LEU A 74 -6.85 19.59 -3.42
CA LEU A 74 -6.37 20.54 -2.40
C LEU A 74 -6.14 21.95 -3.00
N SER A 75 -6.88 22.27 -4.06
CA SER A 75 -6.94 23.56 -4.75
C SER A 75 -7.65 24.61 -3.89
N VAL A 76 -6.97 25.11 -2.84
CA VAL A 76 -7.56 26.12 -1.93
C VAL A 76 -6.57 27.21 -1.52
N PRO A 77 -6.52 28.34 -2.27
CA PRO A 77 -6.34 29.64 -1.65
C PRO A 77 -7.56 29.91 -0.76
N LEU A 78 -7.50 29.48 0.51
CA LEU A 78 -8.58 29.64 1.48
C LEU A 78 -8.54 31.03 2.14
N LEU A 79 -8.67 32.07 1.30
CA LEU A 79 -8.88 33.45 1.72
C LEU A 79 -10.21 33.58 2.46
N GLY A 80 -10.15 33.46 3.79
CA GLY A 80 -11.28 33.50 4.70
C GLY A 80 -11.29 34.73 5.60
N ILE A 81 -10.98 35.90 5.04
CA ILE A 81 -10.93 37.24 5.66
C ILE A 81 -10.07 37.31 6.94
N GLU A 82 -8.88 37.89 6.81
CA GLU A 82 -7.93 38.04 7.91
C GLU A 82 -8.40 39.09 8.94
N ILE A 83 -8.59 38.65 10.20
CA ILE A 83 -8.57 39.55 11.36
C ILE A 83 -7.48 39.07 12.33
N GLY A 84 -6.24 39.28 11.90
CA GLY A 84 -5.04 39.19 12.74
C GLY A 84 -4.55 40.58 13.15
N ILE A 85 -3.54 40.63 14.03
CA ILE A 85 -2.93 41.90 14.48
C ILE A 85 -2.18 42.61 13.32
N THR A 86 -1.95 41.91 12.20
CA THR A 86 -1.53 42.50 10.93
C THR A 86 -2.50 43.57 10.42
N ALA A 87 -3.82 43.37 10.59
CA ALA A 87 -4.83 44.38 10.24
C ALA A 87 -4.77 45.62 11.16
N LEU A 88 -4.33 45.47 12.42
CA LEU A 88 -4.00 46.62 13.28
C LEU A 88 -2.83 47.42 12.69
N ALA A 89 -1.79 46.74 12.17
CA ALA A 89 -0.60 47.41 11.64
C ALA A 89 -0.92 48.30 10.41
N GLU A 90 -1.73 47.83 9.46
CA GLU A 90 -2.18 48.66 8.34
C GLU A 90 -3.21 49.73 8.75
N ALA A 91 -4.17 49.40 9.62
CA ALA A 91 -5.17 50.36 10.09
C ALA A 91 -4.57 51.54 10.88
N PHE A 92 -3.45 51.32 11.59
CA PHE A 92 -2.70 52.41 12.24
C PHE A 92 -1.76 53.17 11.28
N GLY A 93 -1.55 52.69 10.06
CA GLY A 93 -0.77 53.40 9.04
C GLY A 93 -1.54 54.58 8.41
N ASN A 94 -2.85 54.39 8.16
CA ASN A 94 -3.69 55.39 7.48
C ASN A 94 -4.96 55.72 8.28
N VAL A 95 -4.84 56.71 9.18
CA VAL A 95 -5.95 57.57 9.66
C VAL A 95 -7.21 56.84 10.14
N THR A 96 -7.17 56.19 11.32
CA THR A 96 -8.02 56.60 12.47
C THR A 96 -7.66 55.84 13.76
N HIS A 97 -7.51 56.62 14.82
CA HIS A 97 -7.50 56.21 16.23
C HIS A 97 -8.78 55.45 16.63
N ASN A 98 -8.76 54.10 16.73
CA ASN A 98 -10.00 53.35 16.97
C ASN A 98 -9.92 52.18 17.98
N VAL A 99 -10.50 52.40 19.17
CA VAL A 99 -10.69 51.42 20.26
C VAL A 99 -11.57 50.23 19.84
N GLN A 100 -12.51 50.41 18.90
CA GLN A 100 -13.38 49.33 18.43
C GLN A 100 -12.60 48.16 17.79
N ILE A 101 -11.44 48.43 17.20
CA ILE A 101 -10.60 47.37 16.59
C ILE A 101 -9.97 46.49 17.69
N VAL A 102 -9.62 47.08 18.84
CA VAL A 102 -9.17 46.34 20.03
C VAL A 102 -10.31 45.49 20.58
N GLY A 103 -11.53 46.05 20.70
CA GLY A 103 -12.72 45.30 21.08
C GLY A 103 -12.99 44.09 20.18
N ASN A 104 -13.04 44.32 18.86
CA ASN A 104 -13.24 43.27 17.86
C ASN A 104 -12.23 42.13 18.03
N TYR A 105 -10.94 42.43 18.15
CA TYR A 105 -9.88 41.44 18.33
C TYR A 105 -10.10 40.53 19.55
N PHE A 106 -10.53 41.07 20.69
CA PHE A 106 -10.86 40.25 21.88
C PHE A 106 -12.15 39.44 21.70
N ALA A 107 -13.14 39.95 20.96
CA ALA A 107 -14.34 39.19 20.61
C ALA A 107 -14.09 38.06 19.59
N ASP A 108 -13.11 38.23 18.71
CA ASP A 108 -12.71 37.20 17.74
C ASP A 108 -11.89 36.09 18.44
N ILE A 109 -11.06 36.43 19.44
CA ILE A 109 -10.43 35.47 20.35
C ILE A 109 -11.49 34.67 21.14
N ASP A 110 -12.48 35.36 21.71
CA ASP A 110 -13.55 34.71 22.49
C ASP A 110 -14.34 33.72 21.63
N LEU A 111 -14.77 34.14 20.44
CA LEU A 111 -15.42 33.26 19.45
C LEU A 111 -14.55 32.04 19.10
N ALA A 112 -13.23 32.24 18.91
CA ALA A 112 -12.32 31.16 18.54
C ALA A 112 -12.17 30.10 19.65
N TYR A 113 -12.19 30.48 20.93
CA TYR A 113 -12.22 29.51 22.03
C TYR A 113 -13.64 28.97 22.31
N GLN A 114 -14.69 29.74 22.05
CA GLN A 114 -16.09 29.32 22.17
C GLN A 114 -16.46 28.20 21.19
N GLU A 115 -16.04 28.31 19.92
CA GLU A 115 -16.24 27.28 18.89
C GLU A 115 -15.27 26.08 19.01
N GLY A 116 -14.33 26.10 19.97
CA GLY A 116 -13.35 25.01 20.16
C GLY A 116 -12.22 25.00 19.13
N GLY A 117 -11.75 26.18 18.73
CA GLY A 117 -10.53 26.41 17.93
C GLY A 117 -10.59 26.00 16.47
N TYR A 118 -11.61 25.24 16.05
CA TYR A 118 -11.78 24.70 14.71
C TYR A 118 -13.25 24.68 14.30
N ARG A 119 -13.51 25.02 13.04
CA ARG A 119 -14.83 24.90 12.41
C ARG A 119 -14.78 23.96 11.21
N ARG A 120 -15.84 23.17 11.03
CA ARG A 120 -16.07 22.41 9.80
C ARG A 120 -16.68 23.34 8.75
N ILE A 121 -16.03 23.45 7.59
CA ILE A 121 -16.57 24.11 6.40
C ILE A 121 -16.72 23.11 5.27
N THR A 122 -17.58 23.42 4.31
CA THR A 122 -17.87 22.58 3.15
C THR A 122 -17.64 23.40 1.89
N LYS A 123 -16.91 22.87 0.91
CA LYS A 123 -16.65 23.49 -0.39
C LYS A 123 -16.98 22.54 -1.54
N LYS A 124 -17.61 23.08 -2.59
CA LYS A 124 -17.66 22.42 -3.90
C LYS A 124 -16.30 22.60 -4.59
N ILE A 125 -15.79 21.56 -5.25
CA ILE A 125 -14.58 21.64 -6.08
C ILE A 125 -14.94 22.37 -7.38
N ALA A 126 -14.03 23.18 -7.94
CA ALA A 126 -14.23 23.81 -9.24
C ALA A 126 -14.44 22.73 -10.32
N ASP A 127 -15.36 22.97 -11.25
CA ASP A 127 -15.63 22.10 -12.42
C ASP A 127 -15.99 20.63 -12.08
N SER A 128 -16.47 20.39 -10.85
CA SER A 128 -16.90 19.06 -10.38
C SER A 128 -18.10 19.16 -9.43
N ASP A 129 -19.01 18.18 -9.47
CA ASP A 129 -20.05 18.01 -8.45
C ASP A 129 -19.53 17.44 -7.12
N ALA A 130 -18.23 17.10 -7.04
CA ALA A 130 -17.60 16.68 -5.80
C ALA A 130 -17.53 17.80 -4.75
N VAL A 131 -17.79 17.43 -3.49
CA VAL A 131 -17.85 18.32 -2.34
C VAL A 131 -16.87 17.82 -1.28
N ILE A 132 -16.01 18.71 -0.80
CA ILE A 132 -15.02 18.43 0.26
C ILE A 132 -15.43 19.09 1.57
N THR A 133 -15.26 18.37 2.67
CA THR A 133 -15.33 18.90 4.03
C THR A 133 -13.92 19.19 4.54
N ILE A 134 -13.77 20.33 5.21
CA ILE A 134 -12.48 20.86 5.65
C ILE A 134 -12.63 21.32 7.10
N MET A 135 -11.72 20.85 7.97
CA MET A 135 -11.56 21.37 9.32
C MET A 135 -10.59 22.55 9.26
N GLN A 136 -11.14 23.76 9.37
CA GLN A 136 -10.39 25.02 9.33
C GLN A 136 -10.15 25.52 10.77
N PRO A 137 -8.90 25.84 11.16
CA PRO A 137 -8.62 26.48 12.44
C PRO A 137 -9.19 27.90 12.45
N ILE A 138 -9.70 28.33 13.60
CA ILE A 138 -10.30 29.66 13.76
C ILE A 138 -9.20 30.65 14.21
N PRO A 139 -8.96 31.75 13.47
CA PRO A 139 -8.02 32.77 13.87
C PRO A 139 -8.34 33.29 15.28
N GLY A 140 -7.33 33.35 16.15
CA GLY A 140 -7.51 33.73 17.56
C GLY A 140 -7.36 32.55 18.54
N ALA A 141 -7.57 31.30 18.12
CA ALA A 141 -7.23 30.16 18.96
C ALA A 141 -5.73 29.82 18.85
N VAL A 142 -5.00 29.83 19.96
CA VAL A 142 -3.60 29.34 20.03
C VAL A 142 -3.60 27.85 20.38
N ILE A 143 -3.21 27.01 19.42
CA ILE A 143 -3.23 25.55 19.52
C ILE A 143 -1.79 25.03 19.40
N THR A 144 -1.33 24.28 20.39
CA THR A 144 0.06 23.80 20.49
C THR A 144 0.21 22.29 20.34
N GLU A 145 -0.84 21.50 20.62
CA GLU A 145 -0.92 20.09 20.20
C GLU A 145 -2.26 19.78 19.54
N LEU A 146 -2.22 19.01 18.46
CA LEU A 146 -3.35 18.36 17.81
C LEU A 146 -3.10 16.85 17.80
N ASN A 147 -4.00 16.07 18.41
CA ASN A 147 -3.76 14.67 18.75
C ASN A 147 -4.92 13.79 18.27
N LEU A 148 -4.82 13.27 17.05
CA LEU A 148 -5.89 12.48 16.41
C LEU A 148 -6.09 11.13 17.10
N ARG A 149 -5.03 10.51 17.63
CA ARG A 149 -5.10 9.24 18.37
C ARG A 149 -6.02 9.35 19.60
N HIS A 150 -5.97 10.47 20.31
CA HIS A 150 -6.83 10.73 21.48
C HIS A 150 -8.05 11.59 21.17
N ASN A 151 -8.17 12.09 19.93
CA ASN A 151 -9.19 13.04 19.49
C ASN A 151 -9.22 14.32 20.36
N THR A 152 -8.06 14.95 20.55
CA THR A 152 -7.92 16.17 21.39
C THR A 152 -7.12 17.29 20.72
N LEU A 153 -7.44 18.52 21.12
CA LEU A 153 -6.61 19.71 20.94
C LEU A 153 -6.06 20.16 22.30
N THR A 154 -4.86 20.74 22.31
CA THR A 154 -4.29 21.44 23.48
C THR A 154 -4.06 22.91 23.14
N TYR A 155 -4.53 23.80 24.02
CA TYR A 155 -4.51 25.25 23.87
C TYR A 155 -3.49 25.91 24.78
N ASP A 156 -2.69 26.81 24.21
CA ASP A 156 -1.99 27.85 24.96
C ASP A 156 -2.89 29.12 25.00
N SER A 157 -2.32 30.33 24.97
CA SER A 157 -3.09 31.55 24.78
C SER A 157 -2.26 32.72 24.24
N GLN A 158 -2.97 33.81 23.94
CA GLN A 158 -2.43 35.15 23.99
C GLN A 158 -2.30 35.59 25.45
N TYR A 159 -1.27 36.36 25.74
CA TYR A 159 -0.97 36.90 27.05
C TYR A 159 -1.03 38.42 26.99
N LEU A 160 -1.69 39.04 27.96
CA LEU A 160 -1.74 40.48 28.12
C LEU A 160 -0.73 40.86 29.19
N TYR A 161 0.22 41.75 28.90
CA TYR A 161 1.08 42.27 29.97
C TYR A 161 0.23 42.98 31.03
N ARG A 162 0.73 43.09 32.25
CA ARG A 162 -0.07 43.59 33.37
C ARG A 162 0.37 44.97 33.83
N ASN A 163 -0.52 45.71 34.47
CA ASN A 163 -0.19 46.95 35.16
C ASN A 163 0.76 46.68 36.35
N ASP A 164 1.71 47.60 36.55
CA ASP A 164 2.77 47.51 37.55
C ASP A 164 2.20 47.19 38.96
N PRO A 165 2.64 46.08 39.61
CA PRO A 165 2.16 45.70 40.94
C PRO A 165 2.63 46.60 42.08
N THR A 166 3.62 47.48 41.87
CA THR A 166 4.13 48.35 42.94
C THR A 166 3.14 49.43 43.38
N TYR A 167 2.09 49.67 42.60
CA TYR A 167 1.02 50.62 42.90
C TYR A 167 -0.27 49.89 43.29
N SER A 168 -0.78 50.17 44.49
CA SER A 168 -1.90 49.45 45.12
C SER A 168 -3.27 50.13 44.95
N SER A 169 -3.42 51.07 44.01
CA SER A 169 -4.65 51.84 43.81
C SER A 169 -5.13 51.80 42.36
N GLY A 170 -6.40 51.43 42.18
CA GLY A 170 -7.09 51.37 40.89
C GLY A 170 -6.83 50.09 40.07
N SER A 171 -7.83 49.72 39.27
CA SER A 171 -8.01 48.35 38.76
C SER A 171 -8.88 48.30 37.48
N GLY A 172 -8.91 49.38 36.69
CA GLY A 172 -9.88 49.57 35.60
C GLY A 172 -11.30 49.84 36.11
N HIS A 173 -11.87 48.85 36.79
CA HIS A 173 -13.12 48.81 37.57
C HIS A 173 -13.29 49.91 38.65
N SER A 174 -12.40 50.91 38.73
CA SER A 174 -12.51 52.04 39.66
C SER A 174 -11.82 53.30 39.10
N ASN A 175 -12.58 54.39 39.03
CA ASN A 175 -12.16 55.65 38.41
C ASN A 175 -11.08 56.42 39.19
N TYR A 176 -10.06 56.90 38.48
CA TYR A 176 -8.92 57.67 39.00
C TYR A 176 -9.25 59.17 39.05
N PHE A 177 -10.14 59.57 39.96
CA PHE A 177 -10.77 60.90 39.95
C PHE A 177 -9.82 62.11 40.03
N LEU A 178 -8.64 61.98 40.65
CA LEU A 178 -7.68 63.10 40.84
C LEU A 178 -6.29 62.84 40.24
N PHE A 179 -5.79 61.60 40.30
CA PHE A 179 -4.46 61.24 39.81
C PHE A 179 -4.46 59.78 39.38
N TRP A 180 -4.14 59.53 38.12
CA TRP A 180 -3.80 58.19 37.62
C TRP A 180 -2.29 57.99 37.82
N PRO A 181 -1.84 56.98 38.58
CA PRO A 181 -0.42 56.82 38.91
C PRO A 181 0.46 56.37 37.73
N ASN A 182 -0.07 56.35 36.51
CA ASN A 182 0.62 55.90 35.29
C ASN A 182 1.27 54.52 35.51
N ARG A 183 0.46 53.54 35.95
CA ARG A 183 0.90 52.17 36.22
C ARG A 183 1.57 51.63 34.96
N GLY A 184 2.89 51.47 35.01
CA GLY A 184 3.67 51.03 33.85
C GLY A 184 3.27 49.63 33.42
N VAL A 185 3.43 49.31 32.14
CA VAL A 185 3.24 47.94 31.66
C VAL A 185 4.41 47.08 32.16
N ASN A 186 4.13 46.15 33.08
CA ASN A 186 5.06 45.16 33.55
C ASN A 186 5.23 44.07 32.47
N ARG A 187 6.41 44.07 31.84
CA ARG A 187 6.78 43.18 30.72
C ARG A 187 7.35 41.83 31.17
N ASP A 188 7.25 41.49 32.46
CA ASP A 188 7.53 40.15 32.96
C ASP A 188 6.51 39.14 32.41
N LYS A 189 6.96 38.30 31.47
CA LYS A 189 6.15 37.25 30.83
C LYS A 189 5.58 36.23 31.84
N SER A 190 6.23 36.02 32.98
CA SER A 190 5.75 35.09 34.03
C SER A 190 4.54 35.62 34.80
N GLN A 191 4.26 36.93 34.72
CA GLN A 191 3.14 37.58 35.41
C GLN A 191 2.01 37.99 34.45
N ALA A 192 2.20 37.84 33.14
CA ALA A 192 1.22 38.25 32.14
C ALA A 192 -0.12 37.48 32.29
N ILE A 193 -1.23 38.16 32.01
CA ILE A 193 -2.59 37.62 32.12
C ILE A 193 -2.85 36.70 30.92
N ASN A 194 -3.11 35.42 31.18
CA ASN A 194 -3.55 34.49 30.15
C ASN A 194 -4.98 34.86 29.72
N ILE A 195 -5.15 35.29 28.46
CA ILE A 195 -6.43 35.85 27.98
C ILE A 195 -7.50 34.77 27.93
N ARG A 196 -7.19 33.56 27.42
CA ARG A 196 -8.13 32.42 27.36
C ARG A 196 -8.73 32.10 28.74
N GLN A 197 -7.89 32.05 29.78
CA GLN A 197 -8.34 31.80 31.15
C GLN A 197 -9.13 32.98 31.74
N GLY A 198 -8.74 34.23 31.49
CA GLY A 198 -9.49 35.41 31.95
C GLY A 198 -10.86 35.54 31.29
N LEU A 199 -10.99 35.19 30.00
CA LEU A 199 -12.28 35.08 29.31
C LEU A 199 -13.14 33.92 29.83
N GLY A 200 -12.57 32.98 30.59
CA GLY A 200 -13.28 31.92 31.32
C GLY A 200 -13.00 30.49 30.84
N TYR A 201 -12.28 30.32 29.74
CA TYR A 201 -11.97 29.01 29.14
C TYR A 201 -10.82 28.32 29.89
N GLN A 202 -11.09 27.85 31.10
CA GLN A 202 -10.04 27.30 31.98
C GLN A 202 -9.35 26.06 31.43
N SER A 203 -10.10 25.17 30.74
CA SER A 203 -9.54 23.94 30.17
C SER A 203 -8.46 24.25 29.15
N SER A 204 -7.28 23.65 29.33
CA SER A 204 -6.21 23.64 28.32
C SER A 204 -6.46 22.65 27.19
N GLN A 205 -7.55 21.87 27.21
CA GLN A 205 -7.85 20.88 26.17
C GLN A 205 -9.34 20.85 25.79
N SER A 206 -9.62 20.42 24.55
CA SER A 206 -10.97 20.04 24.11
C SER A 206 -10.94 18.76 23.27
N ASN A 207 -12.10 18.09 23.20
CA ASN A 207 -12.37 17.04 22.23
C ASN A 207 -12.33 17.60 20.79
N PHE A 208 -11.77 16.86 19.85
CA PHE A 208 -11.61 17.25 18.45
C PHE A 208 -11.66 16.02 17.54
N LYS A 209 -12.68 15.95 16.67
CA LYS A 209 -12.99 14.79 15.82
C LYS A 209 -13.17 15.22 14.36
N PRO A 210 -12.09 15.31 13.56
CA PRO A 210 -12.17 15.68 12.16
C PRO A 210 -12.80 14.59 11.28
N GLY A 211 -12.97 13.35 11.78
CA GLY A 211 -13.49 12.24 10.99
C GLY A 211 -12.47 11.86 9.92
N ASP A 212 -12.78 12.20 8.66
CA ASP A 212 -11.90 12.06 7.50
C ASP A 212 -11.89 13.35 6.64
N ASP A 213 -12.24 14.49 7.25
CA ASP A 213 -12.14 15.82 6.65
C ASP A 213 -10.68 16.22 6.36
N VAL A 214 -10.48 17.06 5.36
CA VAL A 214 -9.19 17.73 5.11
C VAL A 214 -8.83 18.63 6.29
N LEU A 215 -7.62 18.48 6.84
CA LEU A 215 -7.19 19.20 8.04
C LEU A 215 -6.20 20.32 7.71
N ILE A 216 -6.63 21.58 7.88
CA ILE A 216 -5.70 22.72 7.85
C ILE A 216 -5.01 22.81 9.22
N LEU A 217 -3.68 22.90 9.25
CA LEU A 217 -2.92 22.99 10.51
C LEU A 217 -3.09 24.36 11.19
N PRO A 218 -3.01 24.47 12.54
CA PRO A 218 -3.19 25.74 13.24
C PRO A 218 -2.07 26.74 12.92
N GLY A 219 -2.40 28.04 12.87
CA GLY A 219 -1.46 29.10 12.45
C GLY A 219 -1.26 30.26 13.43
N THR A 220 -1.90 30.25 14.60
CA THR A 220 -1.85 31.36 15.57
C THR A 220 -0.65 31.20 16.53
N PRO A 221 0.32 32.14 16.56
CA PRO A 221 1.44 32.08 17.50
C PRO A 221 1.05 32.52 18.92
N ILE A 222 1.76 31.98 19.92
CA ILE A 222 1.78 32.54 21.28
C ILE A 222 2.25 33.99 21.19
N THR A 223 1.46 34.90 21.73
CA THR A 223 1.64 36.35 21.57
C THR A 223 1.51 37.04 22.91
N TYR A 224 2.49 37.87 23.28
CA TYR A 224 2.40 38.77 24.43
C TYR A 224 2.04 40.18 23.96
N LEU A 225 0.97 40.75 24.51
CA LEU A 225 0.39 42.01 24.08
C LEU A 225 0.75 43.14 25.06
N ASP A 226 1.44 44.14 24.54
CA ASP A 226 1.65 45.45 25.16
C ASP A 226 0.60 46.45 24.60
N TYR A 227 0.35 47.57 25.27
CA TYR A 227 -0.80 48.44 24.94
C TYR A 227 -0.56 49.92 25.18
N ALA A 228 -1.35 50.75 24.49
CA ALA A 228 -1.35 52.20 24.65
C ALA A 228 -2.77 52.76 24.85
N TYR A 229 -2.89 53.72 25.78
CA TYR A 229 -4.11 54.44 26.09
C TYR A 229 -4.25 55.73 25.27
N MET A 230 -5.49 56.12 25.00
CA MET A 230 -5.87 57.47 24.58
C MET A 230 -6.92 58.05 25.53
N ILE A 231 -7.20 59.35 25.42
CA ILE A 231 -8.42 59.94 25.96
C ILE A 231 -9.54 59.77 24.91
N LEU A 232 -10.65 59.14 25.30
CA LEU A 232 -11.83 58.94 24.45
C LEU A 232 -13.10 59.20 25.30
N PRO A 233 -13.80 60.33 25.11
CA PRO A 233 -14.99 60.66 25.89
C PRO A 233 -16.11 59.62 25.77
N PHE A 234 -16.83 59.40 26.87
CA PHE A 234 -17.96 58.49 27.02
C PHE A 234 -17.64 56.99 26.85
N VAL A 235 -16.37 56.59 26.69
CA VAL A 235 -15.99 55.21 26.42
C VAL A 235 -16.41 54.24 27.53
N THR A 236 -16.35 54.65 28.80
CA THR A 236 -16.72 53.80 29.95
C THR A 236 -18.22 53.48 30.01
N THR A 237 -19.03 54.12 29.17
CA THR A 237 -20.47 53.83 28.99
C THR A 237 -20.81 53.12 27.66
N ARG A 238 -19.80 52.83 26.82
CA ARG A 238 -19.99 52.11 25.55
C ARG A 238 -20.00 50.60 25.75
N ASP A 239 -20.77 49.92 24.89
CA ASP A 239 -20.85 48.47 24.78
C ASP A 239 -20.61 48.04 23.32
N ASP A 240 -19.45 48.44 22.77
CA ASP A 240 -18.99 47.93 21.47
C ASP A 240 -18.60 46.45 21.58
N ARG A 241 -18.59 45.74 20.44
CA ARG A 241 -18.15 44.33 20.34
C ARG A 241 -16.82 44.13 21.09
N GLY A 242 -16.87 43.28 22.11
CA GLY A 242 -15.72 42.88 22.93
C GLY A 242 -15.34 43.81 24.09
N PHE A 243 -16.00 44.96 24.30
CA PHE A 243 -15.69 45.82 25.46
C PHE A 243 -16.03 45.12 26.78
N ALA A 244 -17.17 44.41 26.86
CA ALA A 244 -17.51 43.59 28.02
C ALA A 244 -16.49 42.47 28.31
N LEU A 245 -15.85 41.91 27.27
CA LEU A 245 -14.80 40.89 27.40
C LEU A 245 -13.49 41.50 27.94
N LEU A 246 -13.16 42.72 27.51
CA LEU A 246 -12.02 43.48 28.02
C LEU A 246 -12.22 43.90 29.47
N ARG A 247 -13.41 44.37 29.85
CA ARG A 247 -13.76 44.71 31.25
C ARG A 247 -13.74 43.48 32.17
N LYS A 248 -14.13 42.31 31.66
CA LYS A 248 -13.95 41.03 32.38
C LYS A 248 -12.49 40.71 32.71
N LEU A 249 -11.53 41.16 31.90
CA LEU A 249 -10.10 41.03 32.18
C LEU A 249 -9.58 42.07 33.19
N GLU A 250 -10.37 43.08 33.56
CA GLU A 250 -10.04 44.06 34.62
C GLU A 250 -10.46 43.58 36.03
N GLU A 251 -11.37 42.62 36.15
CA GLU A 251 -12.02 42.24 37.42
C GLU A 251 -11.04 41.85 38.55
N ASP A 252 -9.83 41.39 38.20
CA ASP A 252 -8.78 41.03 39.16
C ASP A 252 -7.77 42.17 39.47
N GLY A 253 -7.92 43.33 38.83
CA GLY A 253 -7.10 44.54 39.04
C GLY A 253 -5.64 44.45 38.60
N ARG A 254 -5.26 43.41 37.84
CA ARG A 254 -3.95 43.34 37.18
C ARG A 254 -3.90 44.15 35.88
N PHE A 255 -5.03 44.59 35.35
CA PHE A 255 -5.14 45.28 34.06
C PHE A 255 -6.29 46.30 34.09
N ASP A 256 -6.15 47.35 33.28
CA ASP A 256 -7.15 48.42 33.12
C ASP A 256 -7.37 48.58 31.60
N PHE A 257 -8.58 48.32 31.10
CA PHE A 257 -9.02 48.59 29.72
C PHE A 257 -9.54 50.02 29.58
N ASP A 258 -10.57 50.39 30.34
CA ASP A 258 -11.18 51.72 30.25
C ASP A 258 -11.62 52.32 31.60
N PHE A 259 -11.32 53.60 31.80
CA PHE A 259 -11.49 54.29 33.09
C PHE A 259 -11.49 55.81 32.96
N TYR A 260 -12.14 56.52 33.88
CA TYR A 260 -11.95 57.97 34.04
C TYR A 260 -10.61 58.28 34.73
N ALA A 261 -9.82 59.18 34.15
CA ALA A 261 -8.61 59.73 34.75
C ALA A 261 -8.42 61.19 34.30
N PHE A 262 -8.63 62.14 35.23
CA PHE A 262 -8.71 63.58 34.97
C PHE A 262 -7.71 64.07 33.91
N PRO A 263 -8.14 64.83 32.88
CA PRO A 263 -9.47 65.45 32.74
C PRO A 263 -10.56 64.59 32.08
N GLY A 264 -10.30 63.35 31.67
CA GLY A 264 -11.25 62.60 30.84
C GLY A 264 -11.16 61.07 30.93
N GLU A 265 -12.09 60.40 30.26
CA GLU A 265 -12.10 58.94 30.12
C GLU A 265 -11.01 58.47 29.17
N ARG A 266 -10.43 57.31 29.47
CA ARG A 266 -9.34 56.69 28.73
C ARG A 266 -9.69 55.26 28.36
N ALA A 267 -9.19 54.81 27.22
CA ALA A 267 -9.29 53.41 26.79
C ALA A 267 -8.07 53.00 25.96
N ILE A 268 -7.83 51.69 25.88
CA ILE A 268 -6.77 51.11 25.03
C ILE A 268 -7.19 51.14 23.56
N TYR A 269 -6.41 51.80 22.73
CA TYR A 269 -6.69 51.93 21.28
C TYR A 269 -5.74 51.14 20.39
N ARG A 270 -4.64 50.65 20.96
CA ARG A 270 -3.56 49.97 20.23
C ARG A 270 -2.99 48.85 21.07
N LEU A 271 -2.90 47.68 20.45
CA LEU A 271 -2.10 46.55 20.91
C LEU A 271 -0.76 46.53 20.16
N ILE A 272 0.28 46.03 20.80
CA ILE A 272 1.63 45.90 20.26
C ILE A 272 2.09 44.45 20.54
N PRO A 273 2.15 43.58 19.51
CA PRO A 273 2.42 42.16 19.72
C PRO A 273 3.92 41.84 19.85
N ASN A 274 4.23 40.94 20.78
CA ASN A 274 5.52 40.29 20.96
C ASN A 274 5.30 38.78 20.78
N TYR A 275 5.42 38.32 19.52
CA TYR A 275 5.26 36.92 19.14
C TYR A 275 6.40 36.05 19.69
N VAL A 276 6.10 34.78 19.98
CA VAL A 276 7.04 33.80 20.53
C VAL A 276 7.07 32.56 19.63
N ALA A 277 8.24 31.92 19.52
CA ALA A 277 8.37 30.65 18.82
C ALA A 277 7.39 29.62 19.40
N THR A 278 6.49 29.14 18.54
CA THR A 278 5.34 28.30 18.87
C THR A 278 5.43 27.03 18.02
N PRO A 279 6.18 26.01 18.47
CA PRO A 279 6.20 24.72 17.81
C PRO A 279 4.86 24.01 18.04
N ILE A 280 4.20 23.62 16.95
CA ILE A 280 2.88 22.97 16.96
C ILE A 280 3.08 21.47 16.68
N LYS A 281 2.70 20.65 17.65
CA LYS A 281 2.86 19.19 17.61
C LYS A 281 1.59 18.54 17.05
N VAL A 282 1.75 17.70 16.04
CA VAL A 282 0.63 17.06 15.32
C VAL A 282 0.82 15.55 15.38
N ILE A 283 0.04 14.87 16.22
CA ILE A 283 0.06 13.41 16.38
C ILE A 283 -1.05 12.81 15.54
N LEU A 284 -0.67 12.03 14.53
CA LEU A 284 -1.59 11.42 13.56
C LEU A 284 -2.04 10.03 14.03
N ASP A 285 -3.29 9.67 13.70
CA ASP A 285 -3.83 8.33 13.86
C ASP A 285 -3.46 7.42 12.68
N ASP A 286 -3.64 6.12 12.83
CA ASP A 286 -3.19 5.09 11.88
C ASP A 286 -4.09 4.95 10.64
N ARG A 287 -4.72 6.07 10.24
CA ARG A 287 -5.58 6.24 9.06
C ARG A 287 -4.99 7.33 8.16
N ASP A 288 -5.21 7.24 6.86
CA ASP A 288 -4.65 8.21 5.90
C ASP A 288 -5.16 9.63 6.14
N ARG A 289 -4.32 10.65 5.90
CA ARG A 289 -4.68 12.06 6.16
C ARG A 289 -4.32 12.98 5.01
N ASP A 290 -5.24 13.90 4.72
CA ASP A 290 -5.00 15.12 3.95
C ASP A 290 -4.76 16.29 4.91
N LEU A 291 -3.53 16.77 4.93
CA LEU A 291 -3.05 17.87 5.76
C LEU A 291 -2.69 19.07 4.87
N VAL A 292 -3.07 20.27 5.30
CA VAL A 292 -2.77 21.51 4.56
C VAL A 292 -2.05 22.47 5.51
N LEU A 293 -0.84 22.90 5.13
CA LEU A 293 -0.22 24.02 5.83
C LEU A 293 -1.05 25.29 5.57
N PRO A 294 -1.34 26.11 6.60
CA PRO A 294 -1.99 27.40 6.37
C PRO A 294 -1.07 28.34 5.58
N ILE A 295 -1.67 29.29 4.86
CA ILE A 295 -0.94 30.46 4.36
C ILE A 295 -0.76 31.40 5.55
N LEU A 296 0.48 31.56 6.02
CA LEU A 296 0.80 32.41 7.18
C LEU A 296 1.25 33.81 6.75
N PRO A 297 0.84 34.87 7.46
CA PRO A 297 1.43 36.20 7.31
C PRO A 297 2.95 36.19 7.52
N VAL A 298 3.67 37.05 6.80
CA VAL A 298 5.15 37.12 6.83
C VAL A 298 5.70 37.39 8.24
N GLU A 299 4.93 38.04 9.10
CA GLU A 299 5.27 38.21 10.52
C GLU A 299 5.34 36.87 11.27
N PHE A 300 4.38 35.96 11.03
CA PHE A 300 4.18 34.72 11.78
C PHE A 300 5.11 33.59 11.32
N GLN A 301 5.50 33.59 10.03
CA GLN A 301 6.33 32.56 9.38
C GLN A 301 7.58 32.16 10.18
N ARG A 302 8.27 33.12 10.83
CA ARG A 302 9.46 32.84 11.64
C ARG A 302 9.18 32.23 13.03
N TYR A 303 7.93 32.22 13.46
CA TYR A 303 7.52 31.82 14.81
C TYR A 303 6.72 30.50 14.83
N ILE A 304 6.13 30.08 13.70
CA ILE A 304 5.42 28.81 13.59
C ILE A 304 6.35 27.73 13.02
N SER A 305 6.32 26.54 13.62
CA SER A 305 6.92 25.32 13.07
C SER A 305 6.05 24.11 13.41
N TYR A 306 6.08 23.07 12.58
CA TYR A 306 5.27 21.87 12.77
C TYR A 306 6.13 20.64 13.07
N GLN A 307 5.80 19.91 14.13
CA GLN A 307 6.34 18.58 14.41
C GLN A 307 5.25 17.55 14.15
N LEU A 308 5.29 16.87 12.99
CA LEU A 308 4.33 15.84 12.61
C LEU A 308 4.83 14.46 13.01
N ILE A 309 4.02 13.73 13.78
CA ILE A 309 4.33 12.42 14.34
C ILE A 309 3.36 11.41 13.73
N GLY A 310 3.89 10.56 12.85
CA GLY A 310 3.12 9.60 12.07
C GLY A 310 2.86 8.28 12.79
N GLY A 311 1.66 7.74 12.56
CA GLY A 311 1.31 6.33 12.73
C GLY A 311 1.49 5.52 11.46
N GLU A 312 0.69 4.48 11.28
CA GLU A 312 0.85 3.52 10.19
C GLU A 312 0.21 3.93 8.84
N GLY A 313 -0.48 5.08 8.80
CA GLY A 313 -1.15 5.59 7.60
C GLY A 313 -0.24 6.33 6.61
N GLU A 314 -0.84 6.74 5.50
CA GLU A 314 -0.24 7.60 4.48
C GLU A 314 -0.68 9.07 4.69
N TYR A 315 0.31 9.95 4.86
CA TYR A 315 0.08 11.34 5.25
C TYR A 315 0.46 12.29 4.12
N ARG A 316 -0.56 12.86 3.48
CA ARG A 316 -0.49 13.77 2.33
C ARG A 316 -0.48 15.21 2.85
N ILE A 317 0.57 15.98 2.59
CA ILE A 317 0.80 17.33 3.12
C ILE A 317 0.92 18.33 1.96
N SER A 318 -0.05 19.23 1.82
CA SER A 318 0.05 20.39 0.92
C SER A 318 0.91 21.49 1.55
N LEU A 319 2.01 21.85 0.89
CA LEU A 319 3.03 22.76 1.40
C LEU A 319 2.76 24.23 1.05
N THR A 320 2.97 25.11 2.04
CA THR A 320 2.97 26.58 1.87
C THR A 320 4.34 27.17 2.23
N LYS A 321 4.62 28.37 1.71
CA LYS A 321 5.91 29.05 1.87
C LYS A 321 6.16 29.54 3.30
N GLY A 322 7.44 29.49 3.71
CA GLY A 322 7.92 30.18 4.90
C GLY A 322 7.66 29.44 6.21
N VAL A 323 7.46 28.12 6.19
CA VAL A 323 7.29 27.30 7.40
C VAL A 323 8.33 26.19 7.45
N SER A 324 8.71 25.79 8.66
CA SER A 324 9.57 24.63 8.90
C SER A 324 8.77 23.43 9.41
N ILE A 325 9.10 22.26 8.90
CA ILE A 325 8.47 20.97 9.23
C ILE A 325 9.53 20.04 9.82
N THR A 326 9.14 19.25 10.81
CA THR A 326 9.85 18.05 11.27
C THR A 326 8.94 16.85 11.15
N LEU A 327 9.36 15.85 10.37
CA LEU A 327 8.64 14.58 10.21
C LEU A 327 9.22 13.51 11.14
N GLN A 328 8.35 12.77 11.83
CA GLN A 328 8.74 11.68 12.73
C GLN A 328 7.90 10.44 12.44
N SER A 329 8.52 9.43 11.82
CA SER A 329 7.92 8.11 11.60
C SER A 329 8.18 7.22 12.83
N ASN A 330 7.15 6.98 13.64
CA ASN A 330 7.26 6.09 14.79
C ASN A 330 7.05 4.61 14.43
N HIS A 331 6.59 4.33 13.20
CA HIS A 331 6.27 2.99 12.68
C HIS A 331 6.96 2.78 11.32
N ALA A 332 7.32 1.54 10.97
CA ALA A 332 8.00 1.22 9.71
C ALA A 332 7.09 1.36 8.46
N ASN A 333 5.77 1.41 8.68
CA ASN A 333 4.76 1.54 7.63
C ASN A 333 4.41 2.98 7.26
N THR A 334 4.77 3.97 8.11
CA THR A 334 4.49 5.40 7.91
C THR A 334 4.94 5.88 6.53
N ARG A 335 4.09 6.63 5.83
CA ARG A 335 4.44 7.25 4.54
C ARG A 335 4.14 8.75 4.56
N TRP A 336 4.99 9.52 3.90
CA TRP A 336 4.81 10.97 3.76
C TRP A 336 4.80 11.34 2.28
N LEU A 337 3.74 12.03 1.84
CA LEU A 337 3.61 12.59 0.50
C LEU A 337 3.52 14.11 0.62
N LEU A 338 4.49 14.81 0.02
CA LEU A 338 4.62 16.26 0.13
C LEU A 338 4.21 16.91 -1.20
N ASP A 339 3.07 17.59 -1.24
CA ASP A 339 2.62 18.33 -2.41
C ASP A 339 3.19 19.76 -2.41
N ALA A 340 4.15 19.97 -3.29
CA ALA A 340 4.86 21.22 -3.53
C ALA A 340 4.33 21.98 -4.77
N ARG A 341 3.26 21.53 -5.44
CA ARG A 341 2.76 22.13 -6.69
C ARG A 341 2.20 23.54 -6.53
N TYR A 342 1.91 24.00 -5.31
CA TYR A 342 1.50 25.39 -5.04
C TYR A 342 2.69 26.35 -4.88
N LEU A 343 3.92 25.85 -4.89
CA LEU A 343 5.14 26.65 -4.87
C LEU A 343 5.46 27.22 -6.29
N LYS A 344 6.43 28.12 -6.40
CA LYS A 344 6.65 28.87 -7.65
C LYS A 344 7.17 27.97 -8.79
N LEU A 345 6.95 28.37 -10.04
CA LEU A 345 7.57 27.68 -11.18
C LEU A 345 9.10 27.68 -11.02
N GLY A 346 9.73 26.53 -11.24
CA GLY A 346 11.18 26.36 -11.05
C GLY A 346 11.61 25.95 -9.63
N THR A 347 10.73 25.32 -8.84
CA THR A 347 11.02 24.74 -7.51
C THR A 347 12.35 23.95 -7.49
N SER A 348 13.42 24.56 -6.97
CA SER A 348 14.64 23.81 -6.64
C SER A 348 14.38 22.97 -5.40
N MET A 349 14.71 21.68 -5.51
CA MET A 349 14.75 20.75 -4.38
C MET A 349 16.21 20.45 -4.07
N GLN A 350 16.59 20.57 -2.80
CA GLN A 350 17.95 20.32 -2.35
C GLN A 350 17.91 19.50 -1.05
N VAL A 351 18.58 18.35 -1.06
CA VAL A 351 18.85 17.57 0.15
C VAL A 351 20.15 18.07 0.76
N SER A 352 20.22 18.20 2.08
CA SER A 352 21.47 18.42 2.83
C SER A 352 22.46 17.27 2.62
N GLU A 353 23.77 17.52 2.64
CA GLU A 353 24.82 16.49 2.54
C GLU A 353 24.65 15.33 3.56
N GLU A 354 24.13 15.62 4.75
CA GLU A 354 23.86 14.61 5.77
C GLU A 354 22.70 13.66 5.44
N GLY A 355 21.79 14.05 4.52
CA GLY A 355 20.52 13.37 4.24
C GLY A 355 19.38 13.72 5.20
N ASN A 356 19.58 14.66 6.14
CA ASN A 356 18.65 14.94 7.23
C ASN A 356 17.58 16.02 6.91
N TYR A 357 17.82 16.87 5.91
CA TYR A 357 16.93 17.97 5.54
C TYR A 357 16.67 18.02 4.04
N LEU A 358 15.45 18.36 3.66
CA LEU A 358 15.01 18.66 2.30
C LEU A 358 14.49 20.11 2.25
N ASN A 359 15.10 20.94 1.41
CA ASN A 359 14.63 22.30 1.12
C ASN A 359 13.84 22.31 -0.20
N ILE A 360 12.66 22.92 -0.20
CA ILE A 360 11.75 23.03 -1.34
C ILE A 360 11.25 24.48 -1.44
N ASP A 361 11.85 25.32 -2.31
CA ASP A 361 11.43 26.73 -2.53
C ASP A 361 11.16 27.53 -1.21
N ASN A 362 12.12 27.41 -0.27
CA ASN A 362 12.14 27.95 1.10
C ASN A 362 11.17 27.31 2.11
N VAL A 363 10.70 26.08 1.85
CA VAL A 363 10.11 25.19 2.86
C VAL A 363 11.20 24.23 3.33
N ILE A 364 11.51 24.22 4.62
CA ILE A 364 12.52 23.31 5.21
C ILE A 364 11.80 22.13 5.86
N VAL A 365 12.04 20.92 5.35
CA VAL A 365 11.49 19.68 5.87
C VAL A 365 12.62 18.84 6.47
N THR A 366 12.59 18.65 7.78
CA THR A 366 13.48 17.71 8.50
C THR A 366 12.94 16.30 8.32
N LEU A 367 13.78 15.40 7.81
CA LEU A 367 13.41 14.03 7.47
C LEU A 367 13.50 13.12 8.71
N PRO A 368 12.68 12.05 8.80
CA PRO A 368 12.79 11.03 9.83
C PRO A 368 14.01 10.12 9.54
N LYS A 369 14.50 9.39 10.55
CA LYS A 369 15.66 8.49 10.39
C LYS A 369 15.49 7.40 9.32
N ASN A 370 14.24 6.95 9.11
CA ASN A 370 13.88 5.97 8.09
C ASN A 370 13.08 6.72 7.01
N ALA A 371 13.79 7.32 6.06
CA ALA A 371 13.24 8.28 5.09
C ALA A 371 12.85 7.64 3.74
N SER A 372 13.14 6.37 3.54
CA SER A 372 12.82 5.54 2.36
C SER A 372 11.32 5.43 1.95
N ARG A 373 10.40 6.15 2.62
CA ARG A 373 8.95 6.21 2.29
C ARG A 373 8.44 7.64 2.13
N ILE A 374 9.29 8.52 1.61
CA ILE A 374 8.98 9.94 1.38
C ILE A 374 8.88 10.22 -0.12
N THR A 375 7.72 10.71 -0.53
CA THR A 375 7.38 11.11 -1.89
C THR A 375 7.16 12.63 -1.93
N VAL A 376 7.63 13.29 -2.98
CA VAL A 376 7.41 14.72 -3.23
C VAL A 376 6.80 14.89 -4.61
N ILE A 377 5.68 15.60 -4.70
CA ILE A 377 5.07 15.98 -5.98
C ILE A 377 5.30 17.47 -6.20
N ASN A 378 5.92 17.86 -7.30
CA ASN A 378 6.11 19.25 -7.69
C ASN A 378 5.62 19.46 -9.14
N LYS A 379 5.91 20.62 -9.76
CA LYS A 379 5.47 20.93 -11.14
C LYS A 379 6.28 20.23 -12.24
N GLN A 380 7.39 19.58 -11.91
CA GLN A 380 8.19 18.77 -12.84
C GLN A 380 7.74 17.30 -12.83
N GLY A 381 7.26 16.81 -11.69
CA GLY A 381 6.83 15.43 -11.53
C GLY A 381 6.77 14.96 -10.07
N THR A 382 6.78 13.64 -9.91
CA THR A 382 6.83 12.92 -8.63
C THR A 382 8.22 12.35 -8.39
N PHE A 383 8.75 12.58 -7.20
CA PHE A 383 10.09 12.20 -6.78
C PHE A 383 10.02 11.37 -5.49
N VAL A 384 10.93 10.43 -5.29
CA VAL A 384 11.07 9.62 -4.07
C VAL A 384 12.45 9.82 -3.47
N PHE A 385 12.52 9.90 -2.15
CA PHE A 385 13.79 9.96 -1.42
C PHE A 385 14.44 8.58 -1.37
N ASP A 386 15.68 8.46 -1.85
CA ASP A 386 16.52 7.29 -1.62
C ASP A 386 17.47 7.50 -0.44
N GLU A 387 17.39 6.59 0.53
CA GLU A 387 18.15 6.59 1.77
C GLU A 387 19.64 6.23 1.56
N LYS A 388 19.98 5.55 0.45
CA LYS A 388 21.37 5.19 0.10
C LYS A 388 22.14 6.34 -0.52
N SER A 389 21.64 6.89 -1.63
CA SER A 389 22.24 8.04 -2.33
C SER A 389 22.02 9.37 -1.61
N LYS A 390 21.04 9.43 -0.70
CA LYS A 390 20.57 10.65 -0.01
C LYS A 390 20.05 11.72 -0.96
N GLN A 391 19.39 11.30 -2.04
CA GLN A 391 18.89 12.18 -3.10
C GLN A 391 17.40 11.94 -3.39
N MET A 392 16.77 12.93 -4.03
CA MET A 392 15.43 12.81 -4.58
C MET A 392 15.51 12.32 -6.03
N HIS A 393 15.10 11.08 -6.29
CA HIS A 393 15.01 10.55 -7.65
C HIS A 393 13.63 10.77 -8.24
N ILE A 394 13.54 11.27 -9.47
CA ILE A 394 12.27 11.41 -10.19
C ILE A 394 11.79 10.02 -10.63
N ILE A 395 10.54 9.69 -10.33
CA ILE A 395 9.92 8.39 -10.66
C ILE A 395 8.79 8.53 -11.69
N HIS A 396 8.26 9.75 -11.86
CA HIS A 396 7.18 10.08 -12.77
C HIS A 396 7.28 11.56 -13.14
N MET A 397 7.06 11.90 -14.41
CA MET A 397 7.07 13.27 -14.94
C MET A 397 5.99 13.44 -16.01
N ASP A 398 5.70 14.69 -16.38
CA ASP A 398 4.83 15.02 -17.51
C ASP A 398 5.61 15.80 -18.57
N ALA A 399 5.63 15.28 -19.79
CA ALA A 399 6.42 15.80 -20.91
C ALA A 399 5.99 17.23 -21.33
N MET A 400 4.77 17.68 -20.99
CA MET A 400 4.29 19.03 -21.31
C MET A 400 5.04 20.16 -20.58
N HIS A 401 5.84 19.83 -19.57
CA HIS A 401 6.72 20.79 -18.90
C HIS A 401 8.06 21.01 -19.62
N PHE A 402 8.32 20.28 -20.71
CA PHE A 402 9.54 20.39 -21.52
C PHE A 402 9.25 21.12 -22.85
N ASN A 403 10.16 22.01 -23.26
CA ASN A 403 9.98 22.84 -24.45
C ASN A 403 9.94 22.07 -25.79
N ASN A 404 10.48 20.84 -25.84
CA ASN A 404 10.52 19.95 -27.01
C ASN A 404 11.07 18.57 -26.62
N SER A 405 11.02 17.60 -27.54
CA SER A 405 11.58 16.24 -27.32
C SER A 405 13.06 16.28 -26.95
N ASN A 406 13.90 17.08 -27.62
CA ASN A 406 15.34 17.17 -27.29
C ASN A 406 15.62 17.57 -25.83
N SER A 407 14.86 18.51 -25.25
CA SER A 407 15.08 18.94 -23.86
C SER A 407 14.59 17.93 -22.83
N LEU A 408 13.60 17.10 -23.17
CA LEU A 408 13.28 15.89 -22.40
C LEU A 408 14.41 14.86 -22.54
N ASP A 409 14.91 14.63 -23.75
CA ASP A 409 15.95 13.64 -24.07
C ASP A 409 17.29 13.95 -23.37
N GLU A 410 17.68 15.22 -23.30
CA GLU A 410 18.85 15.68 -22.52
C GLU A 410 18.67 15.44 -21.01
N TYR A 411 17.47 15.69 -20.47
CA TYR A 411 17.16 15.43 -19.07
C TYR A 411 17.16 13.93 -18.74
N LEU A 412 16.57 13.09 -19.61
CA LEU A 412 16.60 11.63 -19.45
C LEU A 412 18.03 11.07 -19.54
N LYS A 413 18.86 11.59 -20.44
CA LYS A 413 20.30 11.24 -20.50
C LYS A 413 21.06 11.70 -19.26
N MET A 414 20.71 12.84 -18.66
CA MET A 414 21.29 13.26 -17.38
C MET A 414 20.92 12.28 -16.25
N LEU A 415 19.66 11.84 -16.17
CA LEU A 415 19.22 10.81 -15.22
C LEU A 415 20.01 9.50 -15.40
N ALA A 416 20.14 9.00 -16.63
CA ALA A 416 20.89 7.76 -16.90
C ALA A 416 22.38 7.79 -16.52
N ASN A 417 22.97 8.97 -16.24
CA ASN A 417 24.32 9.09 -15.72
C ASN A 417 24.42 9.09 -14.18
N ILE A 418 23.29 9.10 -13.46
CA ILE A 418 23.26 8.99 -11.99
C ILE A 418 23.41 7.52 -11.61
N GLN A 419 24.57 7.15 -11.04
CA GLN A 419 24.97 5.75 -10.88
C GLN A 419 24.12 4.95 -9.87
N ASP A 420 23.50 5.61 -8.89
CA ASP A 420 22.69 4.99 -7.82
C ASP A 420 21.20 5.35 -7.94
N HIS A 421 20.60 5.26 -9.12
CA HIS A 421 19.15 5.41 -9.27
C HIS A 421 18.39 4.24 -8.61
N SER A 422 17.55 4.56 -7.61
CA SER A 422 16.76 3.56 -6.88
C SER A 422 15.61 2.91 -7.67
N THR A 423 15.27 3.41 -8.87
CA THR A 423 14.23 2.85 -9.74
C THR A 423 14.77 2.43 -11.11
N PRO A 424 14.35 1.28 -11.67
CA PRO A 424 14.77 0.86 -13.00
C PRO A 424 14.02 1.59 -14.13
N PHE A 425 12.88 2.23 -13.81
CA PHE A 425 12.08 3.00 -14.75
C PHE A 425 11.63 4.35 -14.18
N VAL A 426 11.33 5.29 -15.08
CA VAL A 426 10.66 6.58 -14.81
C VAL A 426 9.44 6.69 -15.71
N ILE A 427 8.27 7.02 -15.15
CA ILE A 427 7.02 7.19 -15.91
C ILE A 427 7.02 8.57 -16.59
N ILE A 428 6.54 8.65 -17.83
CA ILE A 428 6.41 9.90 -18.59
C ILE A 428 4.98 9.99 -19.14
N ASP A 429 4.20 10.96 -18.66
CA ASP A 429 2.89 11.28 -19.23
C ASP A 429 3.01 12.29 -20.37
N HIS A 430 2.00 12.32 -21.25
CA HIS A 430 1.93 13.18 -22.45
C HIS A 430 3.14 13.06 -23.38
N TYR A 431 3.78 11.89 -23.39
CA TYR A 431 4.94 11.63 -24.23
C TYR A 431 4.57 11.75 -25.71
N GLN A 432 5.42 12.44 -26.48
CA GLN A 432 5.34 12.54 -27.93
C GLN A 432 6.68 12.07 -28.54
N PRO A 433 6.73 10.89 -29.18
CA PRO A 433 7.91 10.45 -29.91
C PRO A 433 8.01 11.19 -31.26
N ASP A 434 9.23 11.41 -31.74
CA ASP A 434 9.49 12.11 -33.01
C ASP A 434 8.89 11.41 -34.25
N ASN A 435 8.49 10.14 -34.12
CA ASN A 435 7.88 9.35 -35.19
C ASN A 435 6.34 9.38 -35.23
N ALA A 436 5.67 10.10 -34.31
CA ALA A 436 4.21 10.14 -34.19
C ALA A 436 3.61 11.53 -34.45
N VAL A 437 2.40 11.55 -35.01
CA VAL A 437 1.63 12.78 -35.29
C VAL A 437 0.83 13.20 -34.05
N GLY A 438 1.53 13.40 -32.93
CA GLY A 438 0.97 13.78 -31.64
C GLY A 438 1.42 12.91 -30.47
N GLN A 439 0.91 13.24 -29.28
CA GLN A 439 1.16 12.49 -28.04
C GLN A 439 0.61 11.05 -28.13
N VAL A 440 1.22 10.13 -27.38
CA VAL A 440 0.83 8.70 -27.33
C VAL A 440 0.32 8.26 -25.95
N GLY A 441 0.00 9.21 -25.07
CA GLY A 441 -0.35 8.93 -23.67
C GLY A 441 0.90 8.68 -22.83
N ARG A 442 0.96 7.54 -22.12
CA ARG A 442 2.04 7.20 -21.18
C ARG A 442 3.19 6.44 -21.84
N ALA A 443 4.40 6.78 -21.40
CA ALA A 443 5.64 6.08 -21.70
C ALA A 443 6.43 5.77 -20.40
N TYR A 444 7.45 4.94 -20.52
CA TYR A 444 8.35 4.52 -19.44
C TYR A 444 9.80 4.59 -19.92
N TYR A 445 10.65 5.38 -19.28
CA TYR A 445 12.09 5.41 -19.56
C TYR A 445 12.79 4.31 -18.77
N GLU A 446 13.44 3.36 -19.45
CA GLU A 446 14.27 2.31 -18.85
C GLU A 446 15.69 2.85 -18.62
N ILE A 447 16.02 3.20 -17.37
CA ILE A 447 17.26 3.92 -17.04
C ILE A 447 18.50 3.12 -17.46
N ALA A 448 18.55 1.83 -17.08
CA ALA A 448 19.68 0.94 -17.32
C ALA A 448 19.97 0.60 -18.79
N ARG A 449 19.05 0.95 -19.71
CA ARG A 449 19.22 0.82 -21.17
C ARG A 449 19.05 2.15 -21.93
N SER A 450 18.87 3.25 -21.19
CA SER A 450 18.67 4.61 -21.68
C SER A 450 17.63 4.76 -22.81
N ARG A 451 16.52 4.00 -22.76
CA ARG A 451 15.52 3.92 -23.84
C ARG A 451 14.09 4.14 -23.35
N ILE A 452 13.23 4.70 -24.21
CA ILE A 452 11.82 4.97 -23.89
C ILE A 452 10.94 3.83 -24.43
N ILE A 453 10.03 3.33 -23.60
CA ILE A 453 9.09 2.24 -23.87
C ILE A 453 7.67 2.84 -23.88
N TYR A 454 6.95 2.71 -24.99
CA TYR A 454 5.63 3.33 -25.21
C TYR A 454 4.77 2.51 -26.18
N THR A 455 3.48 2.87 -26.31
CA THR A 455 2.58 2.28 -27.32
C THR A 455 2.25 3.34 -28.38
N ASN A 456 2.60 3.11 -29.64
CA ASN A 456 2.47 4.10 -30.71
C ASN A 456 1.05 4.13 -31.31
N ARG A 457 0.13 4.78 -30.56
CA ARG A 457 -1.27 5.04 -30.92
C ARG A 457 -1.72 6.44 -30.46
N PRO A 458 -1.43 7.51 -31.20
CA PRO A 458 -1.95 8.85 -30.87
C PRO A 458 -3.48 8.92 -30.86
N ASP A 459 -4.13 8.10 -31.68
CA ASP A 459 -5.59 7.92 -31.73
C ASP A 459 -6.18 7.26 -30.47
N ALA A 460 -5.33 6.70 -29.60
CA ALA A 460 -5.66 6.10 -28.32
C ALA A 460 -4.96 6.80 -27.14
N ALA A 461 -4.41 8.00 -27.30
CA ALA A 461 -3.58 8.66 -26.27
C ALA A 461 -4.30 8.83 -24.92
N GLU A 462 -5.59 9.16 -24.92
CA GLU A 462 -6.43 9.22 -23.71
C GLU A 462 -6.54 7.84 -23.04
N PHE A 463 -6.75 6.77 -23.81
CA PHE A 463 -6.76 5.40 -23.27
C PHE A 463 -5.40 5.01 -22.70
N LEU A 464 -4.31 5.39 -23.38
CA LEU A 464 -2.94 5.07 -23.02
C LEU A 464 -2.37 5.92 -21.87
N SER A 465 -3.00 7.02 -21.49
CA SER A 465 -2.61 7.84 -20.33
C SER A 465 -2.51 7.04 -19.01
N GLN A 466 -3.27 5.95 -18.90
CA GLN A 466 -3.29 5.07 -17.72
C GLN A 466 -2.68 3.68 -17.98
N ALA A 467 -1.96 3.50 -19.10
CA ALA A 467 -1.34 2.22 -19.44
C ALA A 467 -0.19 1.86 -18.48
N MET A 468 -0.19 0.63 -17.98
CA MET A 468 0.78 0.13 -17.00
C MET A 468 1.78 -0.84 -17.63
N LEU A 469 3.08 -0.58 -17.46
CA LEU A 469 4.15 -1.46 -17.96
C LEU A 469 4.19 -2.78 -17.16
N ALA A 470 3.88 -3.88 -17.84
CA ALA A 470 3.63 -5.20 -17.28
C ALA A 470 4.91 -6.07 -17.20
N LYS A 471 5.69 -6.07 -18.28
CA LYS A 471 6.95 -6.81 -18.45
C LYS A 471 7.80 -6.17 -19.55
N VAL A 472 9.12 -6.26 -19.43
CA VAL A 472 10.10 -6.00 -20.50
C VAL A 472 10.87 -7.29 -20.75
N ASP A 473 11.07 -7.68 -22.01
CA ASP A 473 11.82 -8.88 -22.40
C ASP A 473 12.55 -8.63 -23.73
N GLY A 474 13.88 -8.52 -23.67
CA GLY A 474 14.69 -8.05 -24.80
C GLY A 474 14.20 -6.70 -25.34
N ASP A 475 13.73 -6.70 -26.58
CA ASP A 475 13.19 -5.54 -27.31
C ASP A 475 11.67 -5.54 -27.43
N LYS A 476 10.98 -6.35 -26.61
CA LYS A 476 9.52 -6.34 -26.46
C LYS A 476 9.12 -5.84 -25.07
N ALA A 477 8.00 -5.14 -25.01
CA ALA A 477 7.33 -4.80 -23.76
C ALA A 477 5.87 -5.24 -23.78
N TRP A 478 5.31 -5.52 -22.60
CA TRP A 478 3.89 -5.79 -22.41
C TRP A 478 3.29 -4.67 -21.56
N PHE A 479 2.09 -4.24 -21.89
CA PHE A 479 1.34 -3.21 -21.18
C PHE A 479 -0.07 -3.71 -20.86
N TYR A 480 -0.66 -3.23 -19.77
CA TYR A 480 -2.07 -3.49 -19.45
C TYR A 480 -2.81 -2.22 -19.01
N ARG A 481 -4.13 -2.24 -19.14
CA ARG A 481 -5.06 -1.28 -18.53
C ARG A 481 -6.44 -1.95 -18.45
N ASP A 482 -7.11 -1.85 -17.32
CA ASP A 482 -8.45 -2.43 -17.12
C ASP A 482 -8.46 -3.92 -17.50
N THR A 483 -9.29 -4.37 -18.44
CA THR A 483 -9.25 -5.76 -18.95
C THR A 483 -8.33 -5.96 -20.17
N ALA A 484 -7.75 -4.90 -20.73
CA ALA A 484 -6.87 -4.99 -21.89
C ALA A 484 -5.41 -5.27 -21.47
N ILE A 485 -4.75 -6.15 -22.23
CA ILE A 485 -3.30 -6.38 -22.13
C ILE A 485 -2.73 -6.60 -23.53
N TRP A 486 -1.59 -6.00 -23.83
CA TRP A 486 -1.00 -5.97 -25.17
C TRP A 486 0.54 -6.02 -25.12
N GLN A 487 1.15 -6.25 -26.28
CA GLN A 487 2.59 -6.37 -26.51
C GLN A 487 3.01 -5.35 -27.57
N VAL A 488 4.13 -4.66 -27.36
CA VAL A 488 4.75 -3.71 -28.29
C VAL A 488 6.21 -4.06 -28.58
N GLU A 489 6.70 -3.59 -29.72
CA GLU A 489 8.13 -3.50 -30.03
C GLU A 489 8.70 -2.20 -29.45
N ILE A 490 9.82 -2.26 -28.73
CA ILE A 490 10.38 -1.11 -28.01
C ILE A 490 10.98 -0.07 -28.97
N SER A 491 11.60 -0.50 -30.08
CA SER A 491 12.25 0.39 -31.06
C SER A 491 11.30 1.35 -31.80
N THR A 492 10.03 1.00 -31.91
CA THR A 492 9.02 1.74 -32.70
C THR A 492 7.77 2.11 -31.91
N GLY A 493 7.59 1.52 -30.72
CA GLY A 493 6.33 1.49 -29.98
C GLY A 493 5.22 0.72 -30.70
N GLN A 494 5.51 -0.01 -31.78
CA GLN A 494 4.48 -0.64 -32.61
C GLN A 494 3.75 -1.74 -31.83
N LEU A 495 2.41 -1.69 -31.84
CA LEU A 495 1.55 -2.75 -31.33
C LEU A 495 1.81 -4.05 -32.10
N LEU A 496 2.42 -5.03 -31.44
CA LEU A 496 2.72 -6.35 -31.98
C LEU A 496 1.53 -7.30 -31.80
N ARG A 497 0.93 -7.32 -30.60
CA ARG A 497 -0.18 -8.21 -30.23
C ARG A 497 -1.10 -7.55 -29.21
N GLN A 498 -2.39 -7.83 -29.28
CA GLN A 498 -3.37 -7.47 -28.25
C GLN A 498 -4.05 -8.76 -27.80
N TYR A 499 -3.96 -9.08 -26.51
CA TYR A 499 -4.57 -10.28 -25.95
C TYR A 499 -5.97 -9.93 -25.46
N LEU A 500 -6.92 -10.83 -25.71
CA LEU A 500 -8.35 -10.60 -25.41
C LEU A 500 -8.82 -11.62 -24.36
N PRO A 501 -8.92 -11.24 -23.07
CA PRO A 501 -9.53 -12.07 -22.03
C PRO A 501 -10.96 -12.52 -22.35
N PHE A 502 -11.49 -13.45 -21.53
CA PHE A 502 -12.92 -13.76 -21.57
C PHE A 502 -13.75 -12.58 -21.07
N SER A 503 -14.96 -12.42 -21.63
CA SER A 503 -15.84 -11.33 -21.25
C SER A 503 -16.76 -11.74 -20.10
N PHE A 504 -16.79 -10.93 -19.06
CA PHE A 504 -17.69 -11.11 -17.91
C PHE A 504 -18.74 -10.00 -17.96
N PRO A 505 -20.04 -10.31 -17.80
CA PRO A 505 -21.09 -9.32 -17.94
C PRO A 505 -20.94 -8.26 -16.84
N VAL A 506 -20.80 -7.02 -17.29
CA VAL A 506 -20.77 -5.84 -16.43
C VAL A 506 -22.16 -5.69 -15.82
N VAL A 507 -22.30 -6.04 -14.54
CA VAL A 507 -23.28 -5.37 -13.70
C VAL A 507 -22.83 -3.91 -13.65
N ASN A 508 -23.73 -2.98 -13.97
CA ASN A 508 -23.43 -1.55 -13.88
C ASN A 508 -22.78 -1.23 -12.53
N ASP A 509 -21.89 -0.24 -12.53
CA ASP A 509 -21.26 0.33 -11.34
C ASP A 509 -20.22 -0.55 -10.61
N ALA A 510 -19.89 -1.73 -11.14
CA ALA A 510 -18.82 -2.57 -10.59
C ALA A 510 -17.41 -2.10 -11.01
N ALA A 511 -16.59 -1.70 -10.02
CA ALA A 511 -15.18 -1.39 -10.25
C ALA A 511 -14.39 -2.61 -10.71
N ILE A 512 -13.67 -2.47 -11.84
CA ILE A 512 -12.71 -3.45 -12.33
C ILE A 512 -11.34 -3.10 -11.75
N ARG A 513 -10.60 -4.10 -11.28
CA ARG A 513 -9.20 -3.98 -10.90
C ARG A 513 -8.37 -5.00 -11.67
N SER A 514 -7.19 -4.61 -12.14
CA SER A 514 -6.25 -5.56 -12.74
C SER A 514 -4.81 -5.25 -12.33
N TYR A 515 -3.98 -6.29 -12.39
CA TYR A 515 -2.56 -6.22 -12.09
C TYR A 515 -1.82 -7.41 -12.70
N THR A 516 -0.49 -7.31 -12.77
CA THR A 516 0.37 -8.41 -13.22
C THR A 516 1.34 -8.88 -12.15
N ILE A 517 1.60 -10.19 -12.13
CA ILE A 517 2.62 -10.82 -11.29
C ILE A 517 3.67 -11.44 -12.22
N GLN A 518 4.96 -11.27 -11.91
CA GLN A 518 6.05 -11.94 -12.60
C GLN A 518 6.72 -12.95 -11.67
N GLY A 519 7.01 -14.15 -12.18
CA GLY A 519 7.73 -15.19 -11.44
C GLY A 519 8.09 -16.37 -12.33
N ASN A 520 9.27 -16.98 -12.11
CA ASN A 520 9.77 -18.14 -12.87
C ASN A 520 9.65 -17.97 -14.40
N GLY A 521 10.00 -16.77 -14.90
CA GLY A 521 9.94 -16.38 -16.33
C GLY A 521 8.55 -16.08 -16.89
N LYS A 522 7.47 -16.42 -16.16
CA LYS A 522 6.08 -16.25 -16.58
C LYS A 522 5.53 -14.88 -16.18
N LEU A 523 4.64 -14.35 -17.02
CA LEU A 523 3.79 -13.21 -16.73
C LEU A 523 2.38 -13.72 -16.42
N LEU A 524 1.88 -13.42 -15.23
CA LEU A 524 0.48 -13.59 -14.88
C LEU A 524 -0.25 -12.25 -15.02
N PHE A 525 -1.46 -12.28 -15.56
CA PHE A 525 -2.40 -11.16 -15.58
C PHE A 525 -3.65 -11.53 -14.79
N VAL A 526 -4.03 -10.68 -13.84
CA VAL A 526 -5.17 -10.91 -12.94
C VAL A 526 -6.21 -9.83 -13.18
N ILE A 527 -7.47 -10.24 -13.29
CA ILE A 527 -8.64 -9.37 -13.36
C ILE A 527 -9.54 -9.69 -12.16
N GLU A 528 -9.88 -8.68 -11.38
CA GLU A 528 -10.79 -8.71 -10.24
C GLU A 528 -12.02 -7.85 -10.55
N GLN A 529 -13.21 -8.46 -10.54
CA GLN A 529 -14.49 -7.83 -10.88
C GLN A 529 -15.63 -8.58 -10.20
N ASN A 530 -16.65 -7.90 -9.66
CA ASN A 530 -17.82 -8.52 -8.99
C ASN A 530 -17.49 -9.50 -7.84
N GLY A 531 -16.32 -9.37 -7.21
CA GLY A 531 -15.83 -10.35 -6.21
C GLY A 531 -15.29 -11.66 -6.80
N MET A 532 -15.21 -11.76 -8.12
CA MET A 532 -14.56 -12.84 -8.87
C MET A 532 -13.13 -12.42 -9.26
N ARG A 533 -12.19 -13.35 -9.21
CA ARG A 533 -10.76 -13.15 -9.54
C ARG A 533 -10.34 -14.15 -10.61
N CYS A 534 -10.03 -13.66 -11.80
CA CYS A 534 -9.64 -14.45 -12.97
C CYS A 534 -8.15 -14.30 -13.23
N VAL A 535 -7.41 -15.41 -13.27
CA VAL A 535 -5.95 -15.43 -13.46
C VAL A 535 -5.60 -16.03 -14.81
N TYR A 536 -4.79 -15.32 -15.58
CA TYR A 536 -4.30 -15.72 -16.89
C TYR A 536 -2.77 -15.83 -16.91
N ILE A 537 -2.21 -16.83 -17.61
CA ILE A 537 -0.81 -16.80 -18.06
C ILE A 537 -0.77 -16.08 -19.41
N VAL A 538 0.14 -15.12 -19.53
CA VAL A 538 0.46 -14.39 -20.75
C VAL A 538 1.74 -14.97 -21.34
N GLU A 539 1.61 -15.62 -22.50
CA GLU A 539 2.72 -16.13 -23.31
C GLU A 539 2.86 -15.27 -24.57
N ASP A 540 4.01 -15.29 -25.24
CA ASP A 540 4.23 -14.49 -26.46
C ASP A 540 3.06 -14.62 -27.45
N ALA A 541 2.62 -15.86 -27.75
CA ALA A 541 1.57 -16.17 -28.72
C ALA A 541 0.26 -16.74 -28.12
N ALA A 542 0.03 -16.65 -26.81
CA ALA A 542 -1.19 -17.18 -26.19
C ALA A 542 -1.58 -16.47 -24.89
N LEU A 543 -2.89 -16.35 -24.65
CA LEU A 543 -3.46 -15.99 -23.35
C LEU A 543 -4.23 -17.21 -22.80
N LYS A 544 -3.78 -17.75 -21.66
CA LYS A 544 -4.33 -18.97 -21.05
C LYS A 544 -4.99 -18.66 -19.71
N LEU A 545 -6.31 -18.78 -19.59
CA LEU A 545 -6.98 -18.72 -18.28
C LEU A 545 -6.60 -19.97 -17.46
N VAL A 546 -6.11 -19.77 -16.24
CA VAL A 546 -5.65 -20.83 -15.32
C VAL A 546 -6.44 -20.90 -14.01
N ALA A 547 -7.07 -19.81 -13.56
CA ALA A 547 -7.92 -19.84 -12.37
C ALA A 547 -9.13 -18.88 -12.45
N ILE A 548 -10.24 -19.26 -11.79
CA ILE A 548 -11.43 -18.43 -11.54
C ILE A 548 -11.87 -18.61 -10.07
N ASN A 549 -11.57 -17.64 -9.21
CA ASN A 549 -11.98 -17.69 -7.79
C ASN A 549 -13.22 -16.81 -7.58
N GLY A 550 -14.13 -17.19 -6.67
CA GLY A 550 -15.26 -16.38 -6.20
C GLY A 550 -16.60 -16.52 -6.96
N SER A 551 -16.64 -17.19 -8.12
CA SER A 551 -17.86 -17.27 -8.94
C SER A 551 -18.90 -18.26 -8.38
N LYS A 552 -19.91 -17.75 -7.69
CA LYS A 552 -21.01 -18.53 -7.09
C LYS A 552 -21.83 -19.31 -8.11
N ASP A 553 -22.03 -18.77 -9.32
CA ASP A 553 -22.86 -19.40 -10.35
C ASP A 553 -22.12 -20.54 -11.03
N LEU A 554 -20.81 -20.40 -11.29
CA LEU A 554 -19.96 -21.51 -11.75
C LEU A 554 -19.87 -22.61 -10.69
N LEU A 555 -19.67 -22.28 -9.42
CA LEU A 555 -19.69 -23.26 -8.32
C LEU A 555 -21.04 -23.96 -8.19
N THR A 556 -22.15 -23.25 -8.44
CA THR A 556 -23.51 -23.81 -8.44
C THR A 556 -23.75 -24.73 -9.62
N LEU A 557 -23.21 -24.40 -10.81
CA LEU A 557 -23.27 -25.26 -11.99
C LEU A 557 -22.45 -26.54 -11.79
N LEU A 558 -21.20 -26.43 -11.33
CA LEU A 558 -20.33 -27.59 -11.07
C LEU A 558 -20.90 -28.52 -9.98
N ASN A 559 -21.58 -27.99 -8.96
CA ASN A 559 -22.28 -28.78 -7.94
C ASN A 559 -23.51 -29.57 -8.47
N ARG A 560 -23.98 -29.33 -9.69
CA ARG A 560 -25.08 -30.13 -10.29
C ARG A 560 -24.58 -31.37 -11.03
N ILE A 561 -23.27 -31.43 -11.32
CA ILE A 561 -22.63 -32.49 -12.10
C ILE A 561 -22.37 -33.69 -11.19
N LYS A 562 -22.84 -34.87 -11.59
CA LYS A 562 -22.73 -36.10 -10.79
C LYS A 562 -21.85 -37.15 -11.46
N GLN A 563 -21.73 -37.13 -12.79
CA GLN A 563 -20.88 -38.03 -13.56
C GLN A 563 -20.24 -37.33 -14.76
N LEU A 564 -19.12 -37.84 -15.26
CA LEU A 564 -18.51 -37.38 -16.51
C LEU A 564 -19.40 -37.60 -17.75
N VAL A 565 -20.39 -38.50 -17.65
CA VAL A 565 -21.41 -38.70 -18.69
C VAL A 565 -22.31 -37.47 -18.86
N ASP A 566 -22.52 -36.68 -17.79
CA ASP A 566 -23.27 -35.42 -17.84
C ASP A 566 -22.59 -34.39 -18.77
N PHE A 567 -21.26 -34.46 -18.93
CA PHE A 567 -20.50 -33.72 -19.93
C PHE A 567 -20.55 -34.37 -21.32
N ALA A 568 -20.21 -35.66 -21.38
CA ALA A 568 -20.01 -36.37 -22.65
C ALA A 568 -21.29 -36.45 -23.49
N GLY A 569 -22.45 -36.61 -22.83
CA GLY A 569 -23.76 -36.75 -23.49
C GLY A 569 -24.25 -35.52 -24.25
N GLN A 570 -23.62 -34.35 -24.09
CA GLN A 570 -24.03 -33.11 -24.78
C GLN A 570 -22.92 -32.43 -25.60
N ASN A 571 -21.79 -33.11 -25.85
CA ASN A 571 -20.73 -32.63 -26.76
C ASN A 571 -20.17 -31.24 -26.38
N LYS A 572 -20.21 -30.90 -25.08
CA LYS A 572 -19.99 -29.52 -24.61
C LYS A 572 -18.52 -29.12 -24.58
N ASN A 573 -18.22 -28.15 -25.43
CA ASN A 573 -17.02 -27.31 -25.34
C ASN A 573 -16.95 -26.68 -23.93
N PRO A 574 -15.79 -26.63 -23.24
CA PRO A 574 -15.71 -25.99 -21.93
C PRO A 574 -16.04 -24.49 -21.97
N ARG A 575 -15.94 -23.83 -23.14
CA ARG A 575 -16.51 -22.49 -23.37
C ARG A 575 -18.03 -22.47 -23.14
N LEU A 576 -18.76 -23.50 -23.59
CA LEU A 576 -20.20 -23.63 -23.38
C LEU A 576 -20.54 -23.87 -21.91
N LEU A 577 -19.80 -24.73 -21.21
CA LEU A 577 -19.98 -24.95 -19.76
C LEU A 577 -19.90 -23.62 -19.01
N LEU A 578 -18.86 -22.84 -19.26
CA LEU A 578 -18.68 -21.56 -18.57
C LEU A 578 -19.82 -20.60 -18.93
N SER A 579 -20.23 -20.51 -20.20
CA SER A 579 -21.35 -19.64 -20.62
C SER A 579 -22.74 -20.05 -20.13
N GLU A 580 -22.97 -21.33 -19.85
CA GLU A 580 -24.24 -21.81 -19.26
C GLU A 580 -24.47 -21.32 -17.82
N SER A 581 -23.50 -20.64 -17.21
CA SER A 581 -23.68 -19.91 -15.95
C SER A 581 -24.46 -18.59 -16.08
N ASN A 582 -24.78 -18.14 -17.30
CA ASN A 582 -25.25 -16.77 -17.61
C ASN A 582 -24.30 -15.62 -17.21
N GLN A 583 -23.16 -15.90 -16.56
CA GLN A 583 -22.18 -14.92 -16.08
C GLN A 583 -20.85 -14.91 -16.88
N PHE A 584 -20.83 -15.48 -18.08
CA PHE A 584 -19.61 -15.65 -18.86
C PHE A 584 -19.95 -15.63 -20.34
N ASP A 585 -19.59 -14.58 -21.07
CA ASP A 585 -19.49 -14.73 -22.52
C ASP A 585 -18.12 -15.35 -22.81
N ALA A 586 -18.16 -16.60 -23.27
CA ALA A 586 -16.96 -17.33 -23.61
C ALA A 586 -16.31 -16.84 -24.90
N SER A 587 -16.89 -15.87 -25.60
CA SER A 587 -16.23 -15.06 -26.62
C SER A 587 -15.10 -14.23 -25.99
N PRO A 588 -14.02 -13.92 -26.73
CA PRO A 588 -13.08 -12.90 -26.27
C PRO A 588 -13.81 -11.56 -26.18
N SER A 589 -13.49 -10.74 -25.18
CA SER A 589 -14.15 -9.44 -25.01
C SER A 589 -13.90 -8.53 -26.23
N LEU A 590 -14.94 -8.32 -27.06
CA LEU A 590 -14.92 -7.43 -28.22
C LEU A 590 -15.00 -5.94 -27.82
N ASN A 591 -14.31 -5.55 -26.74
CA ASN A 591 -14.09 -4.15 -26.39
C ASN A 591 -12.88 -3.62 -27.20
N ILE A 592 -13.07 -3.64 -28.52
CA ILE A 592 -12.08 -3.37 -29.58
C ILE A 592 -11.76 -1.87 -29.68
N ASP A 593 -12.76 -1.04 -29.39
CA ASP A 593 -12.87 0.38 -29.75
C ASP A 593 -11.72 1.30 -29.27
N HIS A 594 -10.96 0.90 -28.25
CA HIS A 594 -9.89 1.71 -27.65
C HIS A 594 -8.51 1.59 -28.33
N LEU A 595 -8.23 0.52 -29.07
CA LEU A 595 -6.92 0.29 -29.72
C LEU A 595 -7.03 -0.16 -31.20
N ASP A 596 -8.22 -0.54 -31.64
CA ASP A 596 -8.44 -1.28 -32.88
C ASP A 596 -9.52 -0.64 -33.78
N LYS A 597 -9.14 0.47 -34.41
CA LYS A 597 -9.85 1.00 -35.61
C LYS A 597 -9.27 0.48 -36.92
N HIS A 598 -8.03 -0.04 -36.89
CA HIS A 598 -7.23 -0.37 -38.08
C HIS A 598 -6.29 -1.57 -37.87
N VAL A 599 -6.50 -2.43 -36.85
CA VAL A 599 -5.55 -3.51 -36.54
C VAL A 599 -5.86 -4.75 -37.39
N SER A 600 -4.83 -5.49 -37.77
CA SER A 600 -5.00 -6.75 -38.49
C SER A 600 -5.42 -7.86 -37.53
N SER A 601 -6.36 -8.73 -37.94
CA SER A 601 -6.76 -9.91 -37.16
C SER A 601 -5.60 -10.86 -36.82
N ALA A 602 -4.46 -10.74 -37.50
CA ALA A 602 -3.22 -11.47 -37.20
C ALA A 602 -2.55 -11.11 -35.87
N THR A 603 -2.87 -9.95 -35.26
CA THR A 603 -2.28 -9.52 -33.97
C THR A 603 -3.22 -9.69 -32.78
N LEU A 604 -4.48 -10.06 -33.00
CA LEU A 604 -5.44 -10.34 -31.93
C LEU A 604 -5.23 -11.76 -31.38
N ILE A 605 -4.90 -11.88 -30.09
CA ILE A 605 -4.66 -13.17 -29.42
C ILE A 605 -5.85 -13.49 -28.51
N PRO A 606 -6.85 -14.27 -28.97
CA PRO A 606 -8.01 -14.60 -28.17
C PRO A 606 -7.64 -15.51 -27.00
N SER A 607 -8.30 -15.30 -25.86
CA SER A 607 -8.22 -16.20 -24.70
C SER A 607 -8.59 -17.65 -25.05
N ARG A 608 -7.85 -18.56 -24.42
CA ARG A 608 -8.19 -19.98 -24.31
C ARG A 608 -8.08 -20.42 -22.86
N LEU A 609 -8.70 -21.55 -22.55
CA LEU A 609 -8.48 -22.22 -21.27
C LEU A 609 -7.11 -22.93 -21.29
N ALA A 610 -6.50 -23.03 -20.12
CA ALA A 610 -5.37 -23.93 -19.91
C ALA A 610 -5.82 -25.41 -19.87
N GLU A 611 -4.84 -26.32 -19.90
CA GLU A 611 -5.07 -27.77 -19.78
C GLU A 611 -5.62 -28.15 -18.39
N ILE A 612 -5.34 -27.33 -17.38
CA ILE A 612 -5.96 -27.38 -16.05
C ILE A 612 -6.44 -25.97 -15.71
N VAL A 613 -7.72 -25.81 -15.35
CA VAL A 613 -8.28 -24.57 -14.81
C VAL A 613 -8.76 -24.80 -13.38
N TYR A 614 -8.19 -24.08 -12.42
CA TYR A 614 -8.60 -24.08 -11.02
C TYR A 614 -9.85 -23.21 -10.82
N LEU A 615 -10.79 -23.63 -9.97
CA LEU A 615 -11.88 -22.77 -9.51
C LEU A 615 -12.05 -22.94 -8.00
N SER A 616 -12.24 -21.83 -7.28
CA SER A 616 -12.52 -21.86 -5.85
C SER A 616 -13.57 -20.83 -5.43
N GLY A 617 -14.10 -20.97 -4.22
CA GLY A 617 -14.95 -19.97 -3.59
C GLY A 617 -15.89 -20.54 -2.55
N TYR A 618 -16.65 -19.66 -1.90
CA TYR A 618 -17.63 -20.03 -0.90
C TYR A 618 -19.02 -20.29 -1.50
N LYS A 619 -19.62 -21.40 -1.09
CA LYS A 619 -21.03 -21.72 -1.32
C LYS A 619 -21.66 -22.17 0.00
N ASP A 620 -22.78 -21.55 0.38
CA ASP A 620 -23.53 -21.88 1.61
C ASP A 620 -22.66 -21.87 2.89
N GLY A 621 -21.64 -20.99 2.92
CA GLY A 621 -20.65 -20.88 4.00
C GLY A 621 -19.48 -21.89 3.93
N GLN A 622 -19.57 -22.92 3.09
CA GLN A 622 -18.52 -23.90 2.87
C GLN A 622 -17.58 -23.47 1.74
N GLU A 623 -16.28 -23.70 1.93
CA GLU A 623 -15.29 -23.53 0.87
C GLU A 623 -15.36 -24.70 -0.12
N GLN A 624 -15.18 -24.43 -1.42
CA GLN A 624 -15.21 -25.43 -2.49
C GLN A 624 -14.05 -25.19 -3.46
N HIS A 625 -13.41 -26.27 -3.92
CA HIS A 625 -12.32 -26.23 -4.90
C HIS A 625 -12.53 -27.26 -6.01
N TYR A 626 -12.24 -26.86 -7.25
CA TYR A 626 -12.37 -27.68 -8.46
C TYR A 626 -11.18 -27.49 -9.40
N TRP A 627 -10.87 -28.52 -10.18
CA TRP A 627 -9.94 -28.48 -11.30
C TRP A 627 -10.61 -29.06 -12.55
N LEU A 628 -10.77 -28.23 -13.58
CA LEU A 628 -11.25 -28.65 -14.89
C LEU A 628 -10.06 -29.04 -15.75
N ILE A 629 -9.92 -30.33 -16.06
CA ILE A 629 -8.90 -30.81 -17.00
C ILE A 629 -9.48 -30.75 -18.40
N THR A 630 -8.85 -29.99 -19.29
CA THR A 630 -9.29 -29.79 -20.68
C THR A 630 -8.40 -30.53 -21.67
N LYS A 631 -8.99 -31.03 -22.76
CA LYS A 631 -8.27 -31.68 -23.87
C LYS A 631 -8.71 -31.07 -25.19
N GLY A 632 -7.97 -30.06 -25.64
CA GLY A 632 -8.28 -29.30 -26.84
C GLY A 632 -9.55 -28.46 -26.70
N LYS A 633 -10.67 -28.95 -27.24
CA LYS A 633 -11.99 -28.28 -27.22
C LYS A 633 -13.01 -28.95 -26.29
N TYR A 634 -12.59 -29.82 -25.37
CA TYR A 634 -13.48 -30.61 -24.52
C TYR A 634 -13.01 -30.63 -23.06
N VAL A 635 -13.94 -30.76 -22.12
CA VAL A 635 -13.62 -31.19 -20.74
C VAL A 635 -13.30 -32.68 -20.79
N ASN A 636 -12.15 -33.05 -20.24
CA ASN A 636 -11.68 -34.44 -20.15
C ASN A 636 -11.93 -35.02 -18.75
N ASN A 637 -11.80 -34.21 -17.70
CA ASN A 637 -12.14 -34.58 -16.32
C ASN A 637 -12.53 -33.33 -15.51
N VAL A 638 -13.31 -33.52 -14.45
CA VAL A 638 -13.56 -32.53 -13.40
C VAL A 638 -13.23 -33.17 -12.07
N ILE A 639 -12.32 -32.54 -11.35
CA ILE A 639 -11.92 -32.93 -9.99
C ILE A 639 -12.56 -31.93 -9.03
N ARG A 640 -13.17 -32.43 -7.96
CA ARG A 640 -13.63 -31.66 -6.79
C ARG A 640 -12.82 -32.12 -5.59
N LEU A 641 -12.32 -31.19 -4.79
CA LEU A 641 -11.72 -31.50 -3.49
C LEU A 641 -12.79 -31.40 -2.40
N ASN A 642 -13.11 -32.52 -1.75
CA ASN A 642 -14.03 -32.57 -0.61
C ASN A 642 -13.22 -32.62 0.69
N LEU A 643 -13.07 -31.48 1.36
CA LEU A 643 -12.41 -31.42 2.66
C LEU A 643 -13.37 -31.77 3.80
N VAL A 644 -12.87 -32.52 4.78
CA VAL A 644 -13.50 -32.75 6.09
C VAL A 644 -13.75 -31.41 6.80
N ALA A 645 -14.79 -31.31 7.66
CA ALA A 645 -15.26 -30.03 8.21
C ALA A 645 -14.19 -29.25 8.97
N GLN A 646 -14.19 -27.91 8.92
CA GLN A 646 -13.13 -27.07 9.54
C GLN A 646 -12.92 -27.39 11.02
N SER A 647 -13.98 -27.58 11.81
CA SER A 647 -13.89 -27.96 13.23
C SER A 647 -13.26 -29.33 13.49
N GLU A 648 -13.22 -30.20 12.49
CA GLU A 648 -12.57 -31.51 12.53
C GLU A 648 -11.12 -31.43 11.99
N ARG A 649 -10.81 -30.42 11.15
CA ARG A 649 -9.44 -30.04 10.77
C ARG A 649 -8.71 -29.39 11.96
N ASP A 650 -9.35 -28.41 12.61
CA ASP A 650 -8.83 -27.70 13.80
C ASP A 650 -8.65 -28.63 15.02
N ALA A 651 -9.25 -29.82 15.00
CA ALA A 651 -9.10 -30.86 16.02
C ALA A 651 -7.97 -31.86 15.72
N GLN A 652 -7.35 -31.81 14.54
CA GLN A 652 -6.10 -32.53 14.27
C GLN A 652 -4.91 -31.74 14.88
N PRO A 653 -3.84 -32.41 15.33
CA PRO A 653 -2.75 -31.78 16.07
C PRO A 653 -1.86 -30.92 15.15
N HIS A 654 -2.31 -29.69 14.88
CA HIS A 654 -1.52 -28.63 14.27
C HIS A 654 -0.78 -27.85 15.37
N THR A 655 0.54 -27.72 15.25
CA THR A 655 1.40 -27.18 16.32
C THR A 655 1.46 -25.64 16.38
N ASP A 656 0.80 -24.94 15.45
CA ASP A 656 0.87 -23.48 15.32
C ASP A 656 -0.40 -22.75 15.77
N MET A 657 -0.25 -21.83 16.72
CA MET A 657 -1.33 -20.98 17.22
C MET A 657 -1.68 -19.83 16.26
N VAL A 658 -2.64 -20.04 15.36
CA VAL A 658 -3.30 -18.92 14.65
C VAL A 658 -4.31 -18.26 15.60
N ILE A 659 -4.13 -16.96 15.87
CA ILE A 659 -4.99 -16.19 16.78
C ILE A 659 -6.35 -15.91 16.11
N ALA A 660 -7.40 -16.60 16.57
CA ALA A 660 -8.76 -16.47 16.05
C ALA A 660 -9.46 -15.18 16.52
N ASN A 661 -9.23 -14.06 15.82
CA ASN A 661 -10.02 -12.84 16.01
C ASN A 661 -11.43 -13.00 15.40
N GLN A 662 -12.45 -13.07 16.25
CA GLN A 662 -13.85 -13.23 15.83
C GLN A 662 -14.48 -11.90 15.37
N THR A 663 -14.22 -11.50 14.13
CA THR A 663 -15.07 -10.56 13.37
C THR A 663 -15.39 -11.14 12.00
N GLN A 664 -16.66 -11.08 11.59
CA GLN A 664 -17.13 -11.64 10.30
C GLN A 664 -16.78 -10.75 9.10
N LEU A 665 -15.49 -10.49 8.88
CA LEU A 665 -14.99 -10.36 7.52
C LEU A 665 -14.77 -11.76 6.96
N SER A 666 -14.98 -11.95 5.65
CA SER A 666 -14.73 -13.23 5.00
C SER A 666 -13.27 -13.63 5.18
N ALA A 667 -13.04 -14.83 5.71
CA ALA A 667 -11.70 -15.42 5.73
C ALA A 667 -11.13 -15.47 4.29
N PRO A 668 -9.81 -15.31 4.10
CA PRO A 668 -9.20 -15.52 2.81
C PRO A 668 -9.42 -16.97 2.36
N LEU A 669 -9.70 -17.16 1.07
CA LEU A 669 -9.81 -18.49 0.47
C LEU A 669 -8.46 -19.22 0.58
N SER A 670 -8.53 -20.49 0.96
CA SER A 670 -7.43 -21.45 0.83
C SER A 670 -7.04 -21.58 -0.64
N GLU A 671 -5.74 -21.58 -0.94
CA GLU A 671 -5.27 -21.90 -2.29
C GLU A 671 -4.76 -23.35 -2.28
N PHE A 672 -5.28 -24.19 -3.18
CA PHE A 672 -4.85 -25.59 -3.28
C PHE A 672 -4.19 -25.84 -4.63
N ILE A 673 -3.10 -26.59 -4.62
CA ILE A 673 -2.35 -27.01 -5.81
C ILE A 673 -2.59 -28.50 -6.01
N LEU A 674 -3.14 -28.89 -7.17
CA LEU A 674 -3.16 -30.29 -7.61
C LEU A 674 -1.72 -30.66 -8.00
N VAL A 675 -1.03 -31.44 -7.16
CA VAL A 675 0.41 -31.74 -7.31
C VAL A 675 0.70 -33.06 -8.00
N ALA A 676 -0.18 -34.06 -7.87
CA ALA A 676 -0.05 -35.34 -8.55
C ALA A 676 -1.41 -36.01 -8.79
N THR A 677 -1.43 -36.96 -9.73
CA THR A 677 -2.55 -37.86 -10.03
C THR A 677 -1.99 -39.28 -10.07
N THR A 678 -2.61 -40.23 -9.36
CA THR A 678 -2.10 -41.60 -9.24
C THR A 678 -2.46 -42.46 -10.46
N VAL A 679 -1.67 -43.51 -10.70
CA VAL A 679 -1.79 -44.36 -11.90
C VAL A 679 -1.92 -45.82 -11.48
N GLY A 680 -3.10 -46.40 -11.68
CA GLY A 680 -3.45 -47.76 -11.28
C GLY A 680 -4.89 -48.13 -11.68
N GLU A 681 -5.49 -49.10 -10.98
CA GLU A 681 -6.88 -49.51 -11.20
C GLU A 681 -7.90 -48.41 -10.85
N SER A 682 -7.54 -47.51 -9.94
CA SER A 682 -8.26 -46.28 -9.61
C SER A 682 -7.36 -45.05 -9.78
N THR A 683 -7.97 -43.88 -9.98
CA THR A 683 -7.26 -42.61 -10.17
C THR A 683 -7.56 -41.67 -9.00
N GLY A 684 -6.63 -41.60 -8.06
CA GLY A 684 -6.63 -40.65 -6.95
C GLY A 684 -5.83 -39.38 -7.26
N TYR A 685 -5.95 -38.39 -6.39
CA TYR A 685 -5.40 -37.05 -6.59
C TYR A 685 -4.78 -36.51 -5.31
N TYR A 686 -3.62 -35.86 -5.44
CA TYR A 686 -2.91 -35.21 -4.34
C TYR A 686 -3.05 -33.69 -4.42
N PHE A 687 -3.46 -33.08 -3.32
CA PHE A 687 -3.68 -31.63 -3.19
C PHE A 687 -2.79 -31.06 -2.10
N TYR A 688 -1.94 -30.11 -2.45
CA TYR A 688 -1.08 -29.38 -1.51
C TYR A 688 -1.69 -28.04 -1.15
N ASN A 689 -1.72 -27.72 0.15
CA ASN A 689 -2.05 -26.40 0.68
C ASN A 689 -0.74 -25.69 1.10
N PRO A 690 -0.35 -24.58 0.44
CA PRO A 690 0.88 -23.85 0.74
C PRO A 690 0.74 -22.87 1.92
N GLN A 691 -0.47 -22.66 2.46
CA GLN A 691 -0.69 -21.82 3.64
C GLN A 691 -0.57 -22.64 4.94
N THR A 692 -0.94 -23.92 4.92
CA THR A 692 -0.86 -24.84 6.07
C THR A 692 0.23 -25.91 5.95
N HIS A 693 1.06 -25.83 4.90
CA HIS A 693 2.10 -26.82 4.59
C HIS A 693 1.59 -28.26 4.67
N ALA A 694 0.41 -28.52 4.11
CA ALA A 694 -0.32 -29.78 4.28
C ALA A 694 -0.64 -30.45 2.94
N LEU A 695 -0.46 -31.76 2.88
CA LEU A 695 -0.75 -32.60 1.72
C LEU A 695 -1.95 -33.50 2.01
N TYR A 696 -2.93 -33.48 1.09
CA TYR A 696 -4.14 -34.27 1.15
C TYR A 696 -4.22 -35.23 -0.03
N PHE A 697 -4.77 -36.43 0.19
CA PHE A 697 -5.09 -37.40 -0.87
C PHE A 697 -6.59 -37.64 -0.95
N GLN A 698 -7.12 -37.79 -2.17
CA GLN A 698 -8.50 -38.22 -2.41
C GLN A 698 -8.53 -39.39 -3.41
N PRO A 699 -9.24 -40.50 -3.13
CA PRO A 699 -9.15 -41.73 -3.92
C PRO A 699 -9.92 -41.71 -5.25
N ASP A 700 -10.78 -40.70 -5.48
CA ASP A 700 -11.41 -40.44 -6.78
C ASP A 700 -11.51 -38.93 -7.05
N ASN A 701 -12.14 -38.55 -8.16
CA ASN A 701 -12.28 -37.15 -8.57
C ASN A 701 -13.29 -36.33 -7.73
N GLY A 702 -13.81 -36.88 -6.63
CA GLY A 702 -14.65 -36.21 -5.65
C GLY A 702 -16.11 -36.05 -6.05
N LEU A 703 -16.51 -36.45 -7.26
CA LEU A 703 -17.91 -36.39 -7.70
C LEU A 703 -18.78 -37.45 -6.99
N SER A 704 -18.17 -38.56 -6.54
CA SER A 704 -18.81 -39.54 -5.64
C SER A 704 -18.96 -39.05 -4.19
N ASN A 705 -18.43 -37.86 -3.86
CA ASN A 705 -18.30 -37.32 -2.49
C ASN A 705 -17.31 -38.08 -1.59
N SER A 706 -16.34 -38.79 -2.17
CA SER A 706 -15.17 -39.28 -1.42
C SER A 706 -14.48 -38.12 -0.69
N GLN A 707 -14.05 -38.33 0.55
CA GLN A 707 -13.39 -37.28 1.33
C GLN A 707 -11.88 -37.32 1.09
N ALA A 708 -11.27 -36.14 1.00
CA ALA A 708 -9.82 -36.01 1.02
C ALA A 708 -9.29 -36.14 2.44
N GLN A 709 -8.25 -36.96 2.61
CA GLN A 709 -7.61 -37.25 3.89
C GLN A 709 -6.26 -36.55 3.96
N LEU A 710 -5.89 -36.03 5.14
CA LEU A 710 -4.54 -35.53 5.40
C LEU A 710 -3.57 -36.72 5.39
N VAL A 711 -2.52 -36.65 4.58
CA VAL A 711 -1.53 -37.74 4.45
C VAL A 711 -0.13 -37.34 4.92
N ALA A 712 0.21 -36.05 4.86
CA ALA A 712 1.44 -35.48 5.38
C ALA A 712 1.25 -33.99 5.72
N SER A 713 1.99 -33.51 6.70
CA SER A 713 2.03 -32.09 7.11
C SER A 713 3.48 -31.62 7.23
N ASN A 714 3.67 -30.32 7.46
CA ASN A 714 4.97 -29.67 7.58
C ASN A 714 5.82 -29.94 6.33
N ILE A 715 5.20 -29.84 5.15
CA ILE A 715 5.85 -30.10 3.86
C ILE A 715 6.85 -28.99 3.57
N GLN A 716 8.13 -29.36 3.45
CA GLN A 716 9.19 -28.47 2.99
C GLN A 716 9.26 -28.44 1.46
N SER A 717 9.12 -29.60 0.81
CA SER A 717 9.15 -29.71 -0.66
C SER A 717 8.51 -31.02 -1.17
N LEU A 718 8.06 -30.97 -2.43
CA LEU A 718 7.38 -32.07 -3.13
C LEU A 718 8.01 -32.26 -4.51
N PHE A 719 8.31 -33.51 -4.86
CA PHE A 719 9.02 -33.86 -6.10
C PHE A 719 8.33 -35.03 -6.82
N PRO A 720 7.77 -34.83 -8.04
CA PRO A 720 7.25 -35.91 -8.85
C PRO A 720 8.38 -36.60 -9.64
N ILE A 721 8.60 -37.90 -9.43
CA ILE A 721 9.62 -38.70 -10.11
C ILE A 721 8.97 -40.01 -10.59
N ASN A 722 9.08 -40.35 -11.87
CA ASN A 722 8.56 -41.58 -12.48
C ASN A 722 7.11 -41.95 -12.05
N ASN A 723 6.19 -40.97 -12.15
CA ASN A 723 4.78 -41.05 -11.74
C ASN A 723 4.52 -41.29 -10.25
N LYS A 724 5.55 -41.19 -9.40
CA LYS A 724 5.45 -41.24 -7.93
C LYS A 724 5.71 -39.85 -7.33
N LEU A 725 5.08 -39.57 -6.19
CA LEU A 725 5.22 -38.29 -5.48
C LEU A 725 6.10 -38.49 -4.24
N PHE A 726 7.24 -37.80 -4.20
CA PHE A 726 8.15 -37.80 -3.06
C PHE A 726 7.94 -36.52 -2.25
N CYS A 727 8.09 -36.64 -0.94
CA CYS A 727 7.92 -35.57 0.02
C CYS A 727 9.16 -35.48 0.91
N GLN A 728 9.62 -34.25 1.12
CA GLN A 728 10.52 -33.89 2.21
C GLN A 728 9.73 -33.02 3.20
N GLN A 729 9.69 -33.44 4.46
CA GLN A 729 9.08 -32.69 5.55
C GLN A 729 10.15 -31.85 6.27
N GLU A 730 9.72 -30.76 6.90
CA GLU A 730 10.54 -29.96 7.80
C GLU A 730 11.11 -30.85 8.93
N GLY A 731 12.33 -30.54 9.35
CA GLY A 731 13.15 -31.46 10.16
C GLY A 731 13.88 -32.53 9.35
N GLY A 732 13.63 -32.67 8.04
CA GLY A 732 14.45 -33.49 7.13
C GLY A 732 13.99 -34.94 6.97
N ILE A 733 12.70 -35.23 7.15
CA ILE A 733 12.13 -36.58 6.94
C ILE A 733 11.76 -36.78 5.47
N PHE A 734 12.09 -37.93 4.88
CA PHE A 734 11.77 -38.29 3.50
C PHE A 734 10.76 -39.43 3.40
N SER A 735 9.75 -39.25 2.56
CA SER A 735 8.70 -40.25 2.33
C SER A 735 8.24 -40.32 0.87
N LEU A 736 7.76 -41.51 0.49
CA LEU A 736 7.03 -41.77 -0.75
C LEU A 736 5.53 -41.74 -0.47
N LEU A 737 4.78 -41.07 -1.34
CA LEU A 737 3.34 -41.09 -1.41
C LEU A 737 2.91 -42.06 -2.52
N ASP A 738 2.22 -43.15 -2.17
CA ASP A 738 1.88 -44.23 -3.11
C ASP A 738 0.58 -43.96 -3.91
N ASN A 739 0.12 -44.95 -4.68
CA ASN A 739 -1.09 -44.83 -5.50
C ASN A 739 -2.41 -44.81 -4.70
N GLN A 740 -2.38 -45.15 -3.39
CA GLN A 740 -3.53 -45.31 -2.50
C GLN A 740 -3.65 -44.21 -1.44
N GLY A 741 -2.73 -43.23 -1.42
CA GLY A 741 -2.69 -42.18 -0.39
C GLY A 741 -1.74 -42.49 0.78
N LYS A 742 -1.01 -43.61 0.72
CA LYS A 742 -0.16 -44.07 1.81
C LYS A 742 1.13 -43.25 1.87
N ASN A 743 1.37 -42.62 3.01
CA ASN A 743 2.65 -42.01 3.34
C ASN A 743 3.60 -43.09 3.89
N VAL A 744 4.66 -43.39 3.14
CA VAL A 744 5.65 -44.44 3.45
C VAL A 744 7.00 -43.78 3.71
N LEU A 745 7.46 -43.87 4.97
CA LEU A 745 8.78 -43.39 5.39
C LEU A 745 9.89 -44.12 4.60
N LEU A 746 10.77 -43.35 3.95
CA LEU A 746 11.91 -43.86 3.17
C LEU A 746 13.28 -43.50 3.77
N GLY A 747 13.39 -42.44 4.57
CA GLY A 747 14.69 -42.00 5.05
C GLY A 747 14.70 -40.66 5.78
N VAL A 748 15.91 -40.19 6.08
CA VAL A 748 16.18 -38.92 6.77
C VAL A 748 17.37 -38.17 6.17
N SER A 749 17.37 -36.84 6.28
CA SER A 749 18.42 -35.95 5.77
C SER A 749 19.56 -35.73 6.78
N GLN A 750 20.63 -35.11 6.29
CA GLN A 750 21.73 -34.57 7.12
C GLN A 750 21.22 -33.68 8.27
N ASP A 751 20.11 -32.95 8.07
CA ASP A 751 19.60 -31.96 9.00
C ASP A 751 18.87 -32.65 10.14
N TRP A 752 18.10 -33.70 9.82
CA TRP A 752 17.52 -34.61 10.80
C TRP A 752 18.63 -35.29 11.63
N LEU A 753 19.67 -35.79 10.96
CA LEU A 753 20.81 -36.47 11.61
C LEU A 753 21.65 -35.53 12.49
N ARG A 754 21.71 -34.23 12.16
CA ARG A 754 22.31 -33.20 13.02
C ARG A 754 21.46 -32.88 14.25
N GLN A 755 20.14 -32.94 14.13
CA GLN A 755 19.18 -32.67 15.21
C GLN A 755 19.07 -33.84 16.22
N HIS A 756 19.26 -35.07 15.77
CA HIS A 756 19.11 -36.30 16.58
C HIS A 756 20.46 -37.00 16.85
N SER A 757 21.54 -36.22 16.97
CA SER A 757 22.91 -36.75 17.02
C SER A 757 23.29 -37.54 18.28
N ASP A 758 22.52 -37.40 19.36
CA ASP A 758 22.79 -38.04 20.66
C ASP A 758 22.49 -39.55 20.68
N ASP A 759 21.38 -40.01 20.10
CA ASP A 759 21.05 -41.43 19.88
C ASP A 759 20.19 -41.62 18.62
N VAL A 760 20.86 -41.51 17.46
CA VAL A 760 20.27 -41.68 16.13
C VAL A 760 19.48 -42.99 15.99
N ILE A 761 19.91 -44.09 16.63
CA ILE A 761 19.22 -45.38 16.50
C ILE A 761 17.91 -45.36 17.31
N LEU A 762 17.92 -44.85 18.54
CA LEU A 762 16.71 -44.69 19.33
C LEU A 762 15.69 -43.77 18.61
N ASP A 763 16.15 -42.66 18.05
CA ASP A 763 15.27 -41.69 17.39
C ASP A 763 14.76 -42.16 16.01
N LEU A 764 15.53 -42.95 15.26
CA LEU A 764 15.05 -43.61 14.05
C LEU A 764 13.96 -44.65 14.37
N ASN A 765 14.08 -45.40 15.48
CA ASN A 765 13.02 -46.31 15.91
C ASN A 765 11.74 -45.56 16.32
N LYS A 766 11.86 -44.45 17.08
CA LYS A 766 10.70 -43.58 17.38
C LYS A 766 10.03 -43.04 16.12
N LEU A 767 10.81 -42.67 15.09
CA LEU A 767 10.31 -42.19 13.82
C LEU A 767 9.54 -43.28 13.04
N ILE A 768 10.02 -44.53 13.08
CA ILE A 768 9.29 -45.69 12.53
C ILE A 768 8.01 -45.95 13.32
N ASP A 769 8.05 -45.95 14.65
CA ASP A 769 6.87 -46.16 15.51
C ASP A 769 5.80 -45.06 15.34
N ALA A 770 6.23 -43.83 15.02
CA ALA A 770 5.33 -42.69 14.76
C ALA A 770 4.73 -42.68 13.35
N MET A 771 5.37 -43.34 12.39
CA MET A 771 4.93 -43.39 10.98
C MET A 771 4.16 -44.69 10.71
N PRO A 772 2.86 -44.65 10.35
CA PRO A 772 2.07 -45.86 10.15
C PRO A 772 2.61 -46.84 9.09
N ASN A 773 3.52 -46.37 8.22
CA ASN A 773 4.15 -47.16 7.18
C ASN A 773 5.61 -46.72 7.02
N SER A 774 6.52 -47.70 6.95
CA SER A 774 7.94 -47.52 6.69
C SER A 774 8.41 -48.54 5.66
N ALA A 775 9.46 -48.20 4.91
CA ALA A 775 10.26 -49.20 4.21
C ALA A 775 11.01 -50.10 5.21
N ASP A 776 11.40 -51.30 4.76
CA ASP A 776 12.19 -52.27 5.54
C ASP A 776 13.55 -51.71 6.00
N TYR A 777 14.08 -50.76 5.24
CA TYR A 777 15.29 -50.00 5.53
C TYR A 777 15.04 -48.51 5.28
N LEU A 778 15.70 -47.65 6.04
CA LEU A 778 15.64 -46.19 5.87
C LEU A 778 16.95 -45.66 5.31
N MET A 779 16.92 -44.90 4.22
CA MET A 779 18.11 -44.25 3.67
C MET A 779 18.54 -43.06 4.56
N LEU A 780 19.85 -42.99 4.85
CA LEU A 780 20.46 -41.88 5.59
C LEU A 780 21.24 -41.01 4.60
N GLN A 781 20.74 -39.81 4.28
CA GLN A 781 21.32 -38.93 3.27
C GLN A 781 22.36 -37.95 3.85
N GLY A 782 23.20 -37.40 2.97
CA GLY A 782 24.12 -36.31 3.30
C GLY A 782 25.26 -36.70 4.26
N LEU A 783 25.76 -37.94 4.17
CA LEU A 783 26.84 -38.45 5.01
C LEU A 783 28.19 -38.47 4.29
N GLN A 784 29.27 -38.22 5.04
CA GLN A 784 30.65 -38.35 4.58
C GLN A 784 31.48 -39.31 5.45
N ASP A 785 32.50 -39.92 4.84
CA ASP A 785 33.52 -40.69 5.54
C ASP A 785 34.55 -39.78 6.26
N ARG A 786 35.63 -40.38 6.77
CA ARG A 786 36.70 -39.66 7.50
C ARG A 786 37.67 -38.89 6.58
N GLU A 787 37.59 -39.10 5.28
CA GLU A 787 38.40 -38.46 4.25
C GLU A 787 37.62 -37.32 3.55
N GLY A 788 36.31 -37.23 3.81
CA GLY A 788 35.39 -36.22 3.28
C GLY A 788 34.61 -36.69 2.05
N ASN A 789 34.74 -37.96 1.64
CA ASN A 789 34.03 -38.50 0.50
C ASN A 789 32.55 -38.76 0.86
N PRO A 790 31.58 -38.47 -0.02
CA PRO A 790 30.18 -38.82 0.22
C PRO A 790 30.00 -40.34 0.30
N VAL A 791 29.18 -40.81 1.24
CA VAL A 791 28.88 -42.24 1.43
C VAL A 791 27.37 -42.48 1.53
N ARG A 792 26.91 -43.61 0.98
CA ARG A 792 25.56 -44.10 1.24
C ARG A 792 25.52 -44.94 2.51
N ALA A 793 24.49 -44.72 3.31
CA ALA A 793 24.16 -45.54 4.46
C ALA A 793 22.65 -45.74 4.57
N TRP A 794 22.25 -46.83 5.21
CA TRP A 794 20.87 -47.21 5.46
C TRP A 794 20.72 -47.71 6.89
N TYR A 795 19.59 -47.45 7.53
CA TYR A 795 19.22 -48.08 8.79
C TYR A 795 18.33 -49.30 8.49
N ASP A 796 18.82 -50.49 8.81
CA ASP A 796 18.09 -51.74 8.66
C ASP A 796 17.21 -51.95 9.90
N SER A 797 15.90 -51.78 9.73
CA SER A 797 14.93 -51.85 10.84
C SER A 797 14.82 -53.25 11.46
N LYS A 798 15.10 -54.30 10.68
CA LYS A 798 15.01 -55.71 11.10
C LYS A 798 16.27 -56.19 11.80
N ALA A 799 17.41 -55.55 11.50
CA ALA A 799 18.67 -55.75 12.19
C ALA A 799 18.88 -54.76 13.36
N GLY A 800 18.13 -53.66 13.42
CA GLY A 800 18.23 -52.63 14.46
C GLY A 800 19.54 -51.84 14.41
N ARG A 801 20.13 -51.66 13.21
CA ARG A 801 21.46 -51.06 13.06
C ARG A 801 21.63 -50.29 11.76
N ILE A 802 22.62 -49.39 11.76
CA ILE A 802 23.08 -48.69 10.56
C ILE A 802 24.04 -49.58 9.77
N VAL A 803 23.91 -49.50 8.44
CA VAL A 803 24.67 -50.21 7.41
C VAL A 803 25.28 -49.16 6.48
N GLN A 804 26.55 -49.30 6.14
CA GLN A 804 27.29 -48.36 5.30
C GLN A 804 27.84 -49.04 4.04
N GLY A 805 27.75 -48.38 2.89
CA GLY A 805 28.45 -48.79 1.68
C GLY A 805 29.97 -48.63 1.82
N GLY A 806 30.75 -49.48 1.16
CA GLY A 806 32.21 -49.30 1.13
C GLY A 806 32.60 -48.03 0.39
N SER A 807 33.69 -47.36 0.82
CA SER A 807 34.19 -46.12 0.20
C SER A 807 34.71 -46.27 -1.24
N SER A 808 34.73 -47.49 -1.78
CA SER A 808 34.97 -47.76 -3.19
C SER A 808 33.72 -47.65 -4.07
N LEU A 809 32.52 -47.54 -3.49
CA LEU A 809 31.29 -47.26 -4.23
C LEU A 809 31.23 -45.77 -4.58
N ASN A 810 30.89 -45.45 -5.83
CA ASN A 810 30.52 -44.09 -6.18
C ASN A 810 29.15 -43.77 -5.57
N ALA A 811 29.10 -42.95 -4.52
CA ALA A 811 27.84 -42.60 -3.86
C ALA A 811 26.83 -41.91 -4.80
N ASN A 812 27.27 -41.37 -5.94
CA ASN A 812 26.41 -40.76 -6.95
C ASN A 812 25.64 -41.79 -7.81
N HIS A 813 26.01 -43.08 -7.76
CA HIS A 813 25.31 -44.14 -8.49
C HIS A 813 23.97 -44.51 -7.84
N ASP A 814 23.14 -45.23 -8.60
CA ASP A 814 21.91 -45.87 -8.17
C ASP A 814 22.18 -47.11 -7.30
N LEU A 815 22.38 -46.89 -6.00
CA LEU A 815 22.79 -47.91 -5.03
C LEU A 815 21.59 -48.43 -4.20
N VAL A 816 21.26 -49.70 -4.40
CA VAL A 816 20.16 -50.43 -3.76
C VAL A 816 20.67 -51.31 -2.63
N TYR A 817 20.13 -51.17 -1.43
CA TYR A 817 20.43 -52.07 -0.31
C TYR A 817 19.54 -53.32 -0.37
N LEU A 818 20.16 -54.50 -0.50
CA LEU A 818 19.46 -55.79 -0.62
C LEU A 818 19.32 -56.54 0.72
N GLY A 819 19.88 -56.03 1.81
CA GLY A 819 19.89 -56.68 3.12
C GLY A 819 21.27 -57.17 3.57
N LEU A 820 21.28 -57.98 4.63
CA LEU A 820 22.49 -58.58 5.21
C LEU A 820 22.69 -60.05 4.81
N SER A 821 23.93 -60.51 4.92
CA SER A 821 24.26 -61.94 4.97
C SER A 821 23.61 -62.64 6.17
N GLU A 822 23.48 -63.98 6.11
CA GLU A 822 22.88 -64.80 7.19
C GLU A 822 23.58 -64.62 8.55
N ASP A 823 24.91 -64.47 8.54
CA ASP A 823 25.75 -64.20 9.73
C ASP A 823 25.75 -62.72 10.17
N ARG A 824 25.03 -61.87 9.44
CA ARG A 824 24.93 -60.41 9.59
C ARG A 824 26.29 -59.67 9.59
N GLN A 825 27.35 -60.24 9.05
CA GLN A 825 28.65 -59.57 8.94
C GLN A 825 28.77 -58.69 7.70
N GLU A 826 28.10 -59.03 6.60
CA GLU A 826 28.25 -58.37 5.31
C GLU A 826 26.91 -57.75 4.84
N ALA A 827 26.98 -56.58 4.22
CA ALA A 827 25.85 -55.96 3.53
C ALA A 827 25.89 -56.28 2.04
N LEU A 828 24.72 -56.59 1.47
CA LEU A 828 24.50 -56.80 0.05
C LEU A 828 24.00 -55.49 -0.57
N ILE A 829 24.74 -54.96 -1.55
CA ILE A 829 24.38 -53.72 -2.25
C ILE A 829 24.43 -53.99 -3.75
N TYR A 830 23.42 -53.57 -4.49
CA TYR A 830 23.41 -53.59 -5.96
C TYR A 830 23.62 -52.17 -6.49
N ASP A 831 24.39 -52.05 -7.55
CA ASP A 831 24.64 -50.81 -8.29
C ASP A 831 23.98 -50.96 -9.67
N ASN A 832 22.92 -50.18 -9.95
CA ASN A 832 22.24 -50.28 -11.24
C ASN A 832 23.00 -49.58 -12.38
N ASP A 833 23.90 -48.65 -12.09
CA ASP A 833 24.69 -47.97 -13.13
C ASP A 833 25.84 -48.86 -13.63
N GLU A 834 26.48 -49.61 -12.72
CA GLU A 834 27.46 -50.65 -13.05
C GLU A 834 26.84 -52.04 -13.31
N GLN A 835 25.54 -52.23 -13.04
CA GLN A 835 24.81 -53.51 -13.09
C GLN A 835 25.47 -54.63 -12.27
N GLN A 836 26.08 -54.29 -11.13
CA GLN A 836 26.91 -55.18 -10.30
C GLN A 836 26.40 -55.32 -8.87
N GLN A 837 26.60 -56.49 -8.27
CA GLN A 837 26.28 -56.75 -6.86
C GLN A 837 27.56 -56.87 -6.02
N TYR A 838 27.65 -56.06 -4.97
CA TYR A 838 28.76 -56.01 -4.03
C TYR A 838 28.39 -56.64 -2.68
N ARG A 839 29.42 -57.05 -1.93
CA ARG A 839 29.32 -57.54 -0.56
C ARG A 839 30.35 -56.80 0.30
N PHE A 840 29.90 -56.03 1.28
CA PHE A 840 30.77 -55.20 2.12
C PHE A 840 30.68 -55.63 3.58
N LEU A 841 31.80 -56.10 4.13
CA LEU A 841 31.96 -56.35 5.57
C LEU A 841 31.65 -55.06 6.35
N GLN A 842 30.73 -55.15 7.30
CA GLN A 842 30.22 -53.98 8.02
C GLN A 842 31.11 -53.63 9.24
N PRO A 843 31.38 -52.34 9.48
CA PRO A 843 32.17 -51.92 10.63
C PRO A 843 31.39 -52.15 11.93
N ALA A 844 32.09 -52.52 13.00
CA ALA A 844 31.48 -52.75 14.32
C ALA A 844 30.82 -51.49 14.91
N ASN A 845 31.28 -50.29 14.51
CA ASN A 845 30.65 -49.00 14.79
C ASN A 845 30.67 -48.16 13.51
N VAL A 846 29.52 -47.66 13.07
CA VAL A 846 29.42 -46.65 11.99
C VAL A 846 29.66 -45.27 12.61
N THR A 847 30.48 -44.42 11.97
CA THR A 847 30.62 -43.00 12.34
C THR A 847 29.80 -42.17 11.36
N LEU A 848 28.80 -41.43 11.84
CA LEU A 848 27.99 -40.54 11.01
C LEU A 848 28.60 -39.15 10.95
N THR A 849 28.85 -38.62 9.75
CA THR A 849 29.38 -37.26 9.54
C THR A 849 28.44 -36.49 8.60
N PRO A 850 27.41 -35.77 9.10
CA PRO A 850 26.43 -35.10 8.23
C PRO A 850 26.96 -33.79 7.63
N SER A 851 26.94 -33.68 6.30
CA SER A 851 27.65 -32.65 5.54
C SER A 851 26.86 -32.13 4.33
N GLU A 852 26.75 -30.81 4.23
CA GLU A 852 25.98 -30.08 3.19
C GLU A 852 26.49 -30.25 1.75
N SER A 853 27.63 -30.93 1.56
CA SER A 853 28.16 -31.32 0.25
C SER A 853 27.85 -32.79 -0.12
N GLY A 854 26.93 -33.43 0.60
CA GLY A 854 26.30 -34.68 0.16
C GLY A 854 25.16 -34.47 -0.83
N LEU A 855 24.71 -35.55 -1.48
CA LEU A 855 23.66 -35.54 -2.50
C LEU A 855 22.31 -35.11 -1.93
N LEU A 856 21.61 -34.21 -2.65
CA LEU A 856 20.22 -33.87 -2.37
C LEU A 856 19.29 -34.96 -2.90
N ILE A 857 18.04 -35.03 -2.42
CA ILE A 857 17.06 -36.01 -2.92
C ILE A 857 16.72 -35.83 -4.41
N SER A 858 16.97 -34.66 -5.00
CA SER A 858 16.91 -34.41 -6.45
C SER A 858 17.99 -35.14 -7.25
N ASP A 859 19.07 -35.54 -6.60
CA ASP A 859 20.31 -36.03 -7.20
C ASP A 859 20.47 -37.54 -7.01
N ILE A 860 19.46 -38.20 -6.42
CA ILE A 860 19.45 -39.63 -6.14
C ILE A 860 18.72 -40.35 -7.28
N PRO A 861 19.38 -41.31 -7.97
CA PRO A 861 18.73 -42.16 -8.96
C PRO A 861 17.59 -43.02 -8.37
N THR A 862 16.76 -43.59 -9.24
CA THR A 862 15.50 -44.22 -8.82
C THR A 862 15.64 -45.70 -8.48
N ASP A 863 15.87 -46.00 -7.20
CA ASP A 863 15.91 -47.35 -6.62
C ASP A 863 14.77 -48.25 -7.18
N PRO A 864 15.09 -49.34 -7.92
CA PRO A 864 14.08 -50.25 -8.47
C PRO A 864 13.32 -51.06 -7.41
N LEU A 865 13.77 -51.16 -6.16
CA LEU A 865 12.89 -51.66 -5.09
C LEU A 865 11.75 -50.68 -4.83
N TRP A 866 11.91 -49.37 -5.06
CA TRP A 866 10.79 -48.43 -4.97
C TRP A 866 9.75 -48.68 -6.07
N ALA A 867 10.12 -49.34 -7.18
CA ALA A 867 9.17 -49.82 -8.19
C ALA A 867 8.29 -50.99 -7.71
N THR A 868 8.71 -51.73 -6.67
CA THR A 868 7.95 -52.87 -6.11
C THR A 868 6.84 -52.46 -5.13
N PHE A 869 6.80 -51.20 -4.68
CA PHE A 869 5.61 -50.61 -4.07
C PHE A 869 4.60 -50.23 -5.17
N ALA A 870 3.87 -51.23 -5.66
CA ALA A 870 2.88 -51.14 -6.74
C ALA A 870 1.59 -51.87 -6.35
#